data_AF-A0A945AH06-F1
#
_entry.id   AF-A0A945AH06-F1
#
_cell.length_a   1.000
_cell.length_b   1.000
_cell.length_c   1.000
_cell.angle_alpha   90.00
_cell.angle_beta   90.00
_cell.angle_gamma   90.00
#
_symmetry.space_group_name_H-M   'P 1'
#
loop_
_entity.id
_entity.type
_entity.pdbx_description
1 polymer ?
#
loop_
_entity_poly.entity_id
_entity_poly.type
_entity_poly.pdbx_seq_one_letter_code
_entity_poly.pdbx_strand_id
1 'polypeptide(L)'
;MHDDFMHNGTRERRAYVLFGAVMLLFGILTLRLYLLQIADWEQYRIQSEKNTMQAVLIEASRGLVRDRNGVILVDNRPSYTISVVPPRLLSSAEGTAREEIVARLSQIVGLPDAKIEEKLNSKNRVFYEPVKLKLDVGFETVSIVEENRYDLPGVEIQVEARRGYPTFSGDQPLAPHILGYVGLINANQYPQMKSLGYRYGDQIGKRGIERLKESEMRGQEGVKYIEVNARGREVGSFPDKTQPPIPGQDIKLTLDWRLQQAAEQAFADSLKGSLIAIDPSTGEILAMVSQPRFHPRSIRDIGAWRALQSDPAKPLLNRNMQGEYPPASIFKMITAIAALDMGILEADEYRFDPCEGEIAFGDRIARCHKAGGCGELNLRGALIQSCDVFFYHLGRKVGIENWNRYALLFGFGQSTQIDIAADGEAHGLVPDRTYYEKRNGKWFEGNMLNLCIGQGELLTTPLQVARYNAALASGKLLNPHILTDTATKTTPLPIAPTTLEAIRSMMHDVVARPTGTGRHAQLPDISVAGKTGTAQNPHGNDHAWFVAFAPVEKPRIAITVLVENGGGGGSVAAPIAQKILKTFFEYYGEEKDPNLVAEQNVPTPNQATPREFVDISRFVRRDLDIPLITAVCLTTLIGIIMIYSASYNWDLGTAGQIYEKQITWAVLALIALAITVAIPLKFFYAFAYILYGLSVTLLLLVLELGDRRWFNLGPVHIQPSELAKLAMVLVLARYLSVRNRDFTRARTFVQPFLLVLVPTLLVFKQPDLGTALVFSSVILPLFFWAGVRTVHLFFMISPGLTLICAFHPWTLAPMVLLLVGLLFFHRPRLLTTIVLLLINLTVAVGAPYLWDNKLHDYQKRRIMTFLNPDMDRLGAGYQVIQSKVAIGSGGIRGKGYLEGTQTKLAFLPEQHTDFIFSVVGEEFGFAGAMLILGLFIFIIWRAFKIAIQVKSRFASLVAIGLTVILVFHVFVNIGMTIGVMPVTGLPLPFLSYGGSTLVMSMVLIGFLLNINANRHETF
;
A
#
# COMPACT_ATOMS: atom_id res chain seq x y z
N MET A 1 32.13 -59.53 -38.69
CA MET A 1 30.80 -58.88 -38.56
C MET A 1 29.75 -59.73 -37.86
N HIS A 2 29.76 -61.07 -37.93
CA HIS A 2 28.88 -61.90 -37.08
C HIS A 2 29.48 -62.07 -35.67
N ASP A 3 30.79 -62.33 -35.60
CA ASP A 3 31.55 -62.60 -34.37
C ASP A 3 31.70 -61.36 -33.48
N ASP A 4 31.74 -60.16 -34.09
CA ASP A 4 31.76 -58.85 -33.41
C ASP A 4 30.67 -58.69 -32.34
N PHE A 5 29.52 -59.36 -32.51
CA PHE A 5 28.39 -59.22 -31.58
C PHE A 5 28.57 -60.03 -30.26
N MET A 6 29.55 -60.94 -30.24
CA MET A 6 29.92 -61.78 -29.09
C MET A 6 31.16 -61.25 -28.33
N HIS A 7 31.90 -60.28 -28.88
CA HIS A 7 32.98 -59.59 -28.16
C HIS A 7 32.45 -58.38 -27.39
N ASN A 8 32.57 -58.41 -26.05
CA ASN A 8 32.08 -57.35 -25.15
C ASN A 8 32.56 -55.95 -25.53
N GLY A 9 33.82 -55.81 -25.97
CA GLY A 9 34.42 -54.51 -26.35
C GLY A 9 33.65 -53.74 -27.43
N THR A 10 32.88 -54.41 -28.31
CA THR A 10 32.05 -53.71 -29.31
C THR A 10 30.78 -53.12 -28.69
N ARG A 11 30.23 -53.75 -27.64
CA ARG A 11 29.09 -53.23 -26.85
C ARG A 11 29.55 -52.13 -25.90
N GLU A 12 30.67 -52.34 -25.21
CA GLU A 12 31.28 -51.34 -24.32
C GLU A 12 31.57 -50.03 -25.06
N ARG A 13 32.19 -50.08 -26.25
CA ARG A 13 32.42 -48.89 -27.07
C ARG A 13 31.12 -48.16 -27.46
N ARG A 14 30.02 -48.88 -27.71
CA ARG A 14 28.70 -48.26 -27.97
C ARG A 14 28.10 -47.67 -26.70
N ALA A 15 28.29 -48.32 -25.54
CA ALA A 15 27.83 -47.82 -24.27
C ALA A 15 28.54 -46.52 -23.89
N TYR A 16 29.87 -46.44 -24.05
CA TYR A 16 30.62 -45.20 -23.82
C TYR A 16 30.17 -44.05 -24.73
N VAL A 17 29.83 -44.32 -26.00
CA VAL A 17 29.31 -43.29 -26.91
C VAL A 17 27.90 -42.82 -26.50
N LEU A 18 26.99 -43.74 -26.16
CA LEU A 18 25.63 -43.37 -25.71
C LEU A 18 25.67 -42.66 -24.35
N PHE A 19 26.45 -43.17 -23.40
CA PHE A 19 26.62 -42.55 -22.08
C PHE A 19 27.31 -41.19 -22.18
N GLY A 20 28.30 -41.03 -23.08
CA GLY A 20 28.90 -39.73 -23.39
C GLY A 20 27.87 -38.72 -23.93
N ALA A 21 26.93 -39.15 -24.77
CA ALA A 21 25.82 -38.31 -25.22
C ALA A 21 24.86 -37.94 -24.06
N VAL A 22 24.58 -38.86 -23.12
CA VAL A 22 23.84 -38.52 -21.89
C VAL A 22 24.59 -37.50 -21.04
N MET A 23 25.90 -37.69 -20.82
CA MET A 23 26.72 -36.75 -20.05
C MET A 23 26.79 -35.36 -20.71
N LEU A 24 26.77 -35.28 -22.04
CA LEU A 24 26.65 -34.01 -22.75
C LEU A 24 25.30 -33.32 -22.47
N LEU A 25 24.19 -34.06 -22.56
CA LEU A 25 22.85 -33.53 -22.26
C LEU A 25 22.74 -33.04 -20.80
N PHE A 26 23.21 -33.84 -19.83
CA PHE A 26 23.24 -33.46 -18.42
C PHE A 26 24.23 -32.32 -18.15
N GLY A 27 25.31 -32.20 -18.92
CA GLY A 27 26.24 -31.07 -18.89
C GLY A 27 25.57 -29.75 -19.31
N ILE A 28 24.68 -29.77 -20.32
CA ILE A 28 23.87 -28.61 -20.72
C ILE A 28 22.93 -28.18 -19.59
N LEU A 29 22.25 -29.14 -18.93
CA LEU A 29 21.40 -28.85 -17.76
C LEU A 29 22.21 -28.24 -16.61
N THR A 30 23.38 -28.83 -16.30
CA THR A 30 24.27 -28.40 -15.22
C THR A 30 24.82 -26.98 -15.46
N LEU A 31 25.27 -26.70 -16.69
CA LEU A 31 25.72 -25.36 -17.08
C LEU A 31 24.60 -24.33 -16.98
N ARG A 32 23.38 -24.68 -17.38
CA ARG A 32 22.23 -23.77 -17.26
C ARG A 32 21.84 -23.52 -15.80
N LEU A 33 21.89 -24.54 -14.94
CA LEU A 33 21.67 -24.38 -13.50
C LEU A 33 22.74 -23.50 -12.85
N TYR A 34 24.01 -23.67 -13.22
CA TYR A 34 25.10 -22.79 -12.78
C TYR A 34 24.81 -21.32 -13.16
N LEU A 35 24.37 -21.05 -14.39
CA LEU A 35 23.99 -19.70 -14.80
C LEU A 35 22.84 -19.16 -13.93
N LEU A 36 21.73 -19.89 -13.80
CA LEU A 36 20.56 -19.42 -13.04
C LEU A 36 20.83 -19.22 -11.54
N GLN A 37 21.60 -20.12 -10.90
CA GLN A 37 21.72 -20.22 -9.44
C GLN A 37 23.05 -19.70 -8.88
N ILE A 38 24.02 -19.35 -9.72
CA ILE A 38 25.34 -18.86 -9.28
C ILE A 38 25.72 -17.56 -10.01
N ALA A 39 25.51 -17.45 -11.33
CA ALA A 39 25.80 -16.21 -12.06
C ALA A 39 24.67 -15.17 -11.91
N ASP A 40 23.43 -15.58 -12.16
CA ASP A 40 22.25 -14.70 -12.21
C ASP A 40 21.50 -14.61 -10.85
N TRP A 41 22.03 -15.25 -9.79
CA TRP A 41 21.35 -15.45 -8.49
C TRP A 41 20.73 -14.18 -7.91
N GLU A 42 21.50 -13.09 -7.84
CA GLU A 42 21.07 -11.83 -7.22
C GLU A 42 19.91 -11.19 -8.01
N GLN A 43 19.91 -11.31 -9.33
CA GLN A 43 18.80 -10.84 -10.18
C GLN A 43 17.52 -11.63 -9.88
N TYR A 44 17.61 -12.96 -9.78
CA TYR A 44 16.46 -13.80 -9.46
C TYR A 44 16.00 -13.68 -8.00
N ARG A 45 16.90 -13.43 -7.05
CA ARG A 45 16.55 -13.07 -5.65
C ARG A 45 15.76 -11.77 -5.61
N ILE A 46 16.27 -10.69 -6.22
CA ILE A 46 15.58 -9.40 -6.28
C ILE A 46 14.23 -9.52 -6.99
N GLN A 47 14.13 -10.33 -8.05
CA GLN A 47 12.84 -10.57 -8.73
C GLN A 47 11.87 -11.36 -7.84
N SER A 48 12.35 -12.35 -7.09
CA SER A 48 11.56 -13.11 -6.12
C SER A 48 11.02 -12.23 -4.98
N GLU A 49 11.86 -11.36 -4.41
CA GLU A 49 11.43 -10.38 -3.40
C GLU A 49 10.43 -9.36 -3.98
N LYS A 50 10.63 -8.88 -5.21
CA LYS A 50 9.68 -7.95 -5.88
C LYS A 50 8.32 -8.57 -6.20
N ASN A 51 8.25 -9.88 -6.43
CA ASN A 51 6.98 -10.58 -6.62
C ASN A 51 6.19 -10.68 -5.31
N THR A 52 6.89 -10.77 -4.16
CA THR A 52 6.32 -11.23 -2.87
C THR A 52 6.17 -10.13 -1.83
N MET A 53 6.96 -9.05 -1.91
CA MET A 53 7.01 -8.00 -0.90
C MET A 53 6.32 -6.73 -1.40
N GLN A 54 5.17 -6.38 -0.79
CA GLN A 54 4.46 -5.14 -1.06
C GLN A 54 4.67 -4.13 0.08
N ALA A 55 4.97 -2.87 -0.27
CA ALA A 55 5.01 -1.77 0.69
C ALA A 55 3.59 -1.24 0.96
N VAL A 56 3.26 -1.08 2.24
CA VAL A 56 2.01 -0.49 2.73
C VAL A 56 2.37 0.64 3.69
N LEU A 57 1.85 1.83 3.43
CA LEU A 57 2.10 3.02 4.24
C LEU A 57 1.39 2.92 5.60
N ILE A 58 2.04 3.35 6.68
CA ILE A 58 1.44 3.51 8.01
C ILE A 58 1.27 5.01 8.26
N GLU A 59 0.02 5.47 8.36
CA GLU A 59 -0.25 6.90 8.58
C GLU A 59 0.22 7.35 9.97
N ALA A 60 0.82 8.55 10.05
CA ALA A 60 1.31 9.10 11.30
C ALA A 60 0.18 9.67 12.15
N SER A 61 0.27 9.51 13.48
CA SER A 61 -0.64 10.18 14.41
C SER A 61 -0.27 11.67 14.50
N ARG A 62 -1.23 12.53 14.16
CA ARG A 62 -1.05 13.99 14.16
C ARG A 62 -0.90 14.53 15.58
N GLY A 63 0.10 15.37 15.86
CA GLY A 63 0.33 15.93 17.20
C GLY A 63 -0.91 16.61 17.79
N LEU A 64 -1.21 16.38 19.06
CA LEU A 64 -2.43 16.85 19.74
C LEU A 64 -2.35 18.36 19.98
N VAL A 65 -3.48 19.03 20.22
CA VAL A 65 -3.48 20.44 20.68
C VAL A 65 -4.00 20.49 22.12
N ARG A 66 -3.26 21.17 22.99
CA ARG A 66 -3.53 21.26 24.43
C ARG A 66 -3.68 22.71 24.89
N ASP A 67 -4.51 22.93 25.90
CA ASP A 67 -4.59 24.18 26.63
C ASP A 67 -3.36 24.38 27.56
N ARG A 68 -3.29 25.52 28.25
CA ARG A 68 -2.15 25.84 29.12
C ARG A 68 -1.98 24.89 30.31
N ASN A 69 -3.06 24.20 30.70
CA ASN A 69 -3.10 23.22 31.76
C ASN A 69 -2.81 21.78 31.26
N GLY A 70 -2.61 21.60 29.94
CA GLY A 70 -2.32 20.30 29.31
C GLY A 70 -3.55 19.52 28.84
N VAL A 71 -4.75 20.08 28.99
CA VAL A 71 -6.04 19.46 28.62
C VAL A 71 -6.19 19.48 27.10
N ILE A 72 -6.61 18.34 26.52
CA ILE A 72 -6.64 18.15 25.07
C ILE A 72 -7.84 18.89 24.46
N LEU A 73 -7.56 19.92 23.65
CA LEU A 73 -8.54 20.70 22.88
C LEU A 73 -8.75 20.15 21.46
N VAL A 74 -7.78 19.40 20.93
CA VAL A 74 -7.88 18.70 19.63
C VAL A 74 -7.19 17.34 19.75
N ASP A 75 -7.93 16.27 19.47
CA ASP A 75 -7.49 14.88 19.63
C ASP A 75 -7.42 14.13 18.29
N ASN A 76 -6.98 12.87 18.33
CA ASN A 76 -7.16 11.95 17.21
C ASN A 76 -8.01 10.77 17.68
N ARG A 77 -9.26 10.71 17.24
CA ARG A 77 -10.13 9.56 17.49
C ARG A 77 -9.91 8.48 16.42
N PRO A 78 -10.09 7.19 16.73
CA PRO A 78 -10.25 6.17 15.70
C PRO A 78 -11.52 6.46 14.88
N SER A 79 -11.43 6.25 13.58
CA SER A 79 -12.55 6.36 12.63
C SER A 79 -12.54 5.15 11.72
N TYR A 80 -13.70 4.54 11.54
CA TYR A 80 -13.88 3.49 10.55
C TYR A 80 -14.16 4.12 9.17
N THR A 81 -13.57 3.53 8.14
CA THR A 81 -13.74 3.90 6.73
C THR A 81 -14.05 2.64 5.94
N ILE A 82 -15.13 2.67 5.14
CA ILE A 82 -15.48 1.57 4.24
C ILE A 82 -14.71 1.78 2.94
N SER A 83 -13.81 0.86 2.64
CA SER A 83 -12.98 0.83 1.44
C SER A 83 -13.26 -0.42 0.62
N VAL A 84 -12.99 -0.35 -0.70
CA VAL A 84 -13.12 -1.50 -1.60
C VAL A 84 -11.83 -1.69 -2.39
N VAL A 85 -11.27 -2.90 -2.36
CA VAL A 85 -10.07 -3.29 -3.13
C VAL A 85 -10.51 -3.82 -4.49
N PRO A 86 -10.40 -3.04 -5.59
CA PRO A 86 -11.10 -3.39 -6.83
C PRO A 86 -10.68 -4.73 -7.44
N PRO A 87 -9.40 -5.15 -7.44
CA PRO A 87 -9.02 -6.49 -7.91
C PRO A 87 -9.63 -7.66 -7.12
N ARG A 88 -9.98 -7.47 -5.83
CA ARG A 88 -10.63 -8.52 -5.03
C ARG A 88 -12.11 -8.65 -5.40
N LEU A 89 -12.80 -7.53 -5.59
CA LEU A 89 -14.17 -7.48 -6.14
C LEU A 89 -14.24 -8.07 -7.56
N LEU A 90 -13.29 -7.69 -8.42
CA LEU A 90 -13.23 -8.17 -9.81
C LEU A 90 -12.81 -9.64 -9.96
N SER A 91 -12.09 -10.21 -8.99
CA SER A 91 -11.68 -11.62 -9.03
C SER A 91 -12.72 -12.61 -8.50
N SER A 92 -13.85 -12.10 -7.99
CA SER A 92 -14.92 -12.89 -7.36
C SER A 92 -16.29 -12.75 -8.04
N ALA A 93 -16.45 -11.81 -8.98
CA ALA A 93 -17.71 -11.53 -9.64
C ALA A 93 -17.68 -11.83 -11.15
N GLU A 94 -18.46 -12.83 -11.59
CA GLU A 94 -19.03 -12.81 -12.94
C GLU A 94 -20.00 -11.60 -13.04
N GLY A 95 -20.24 -11.10 -14.26
CA GLY A 95 -20.72 -9.72 -14.48
C GLY A 95 -21.92 -9.26 -13.64
N THR A 96 -22.92 -10.11 -13.46
CA THR A 96 -24.13 -9.84 -12.67
C THR A 96 -23.87 -9.66 -11.18
N ALA A 97 -22.90 -10.39 -10.60
CA ALA A 97 -22.60 -10.32 -9.17
C ALA A 97 -21.96 -8.97 -8.77
N ARG A 98 -21.22 -8.32 -9.69
CA ARG A 98 -20.66 -6.98 -9.45
C ARG A 98 -21.76 -5.96 -9.22
N GLU A 99 -22.78 -5.97 -10.07
CA GLU A 99 -23.88 -5.01 -10.01
C GLU A 99 -24.69 -5.17 -8.71
N GLU A 100 -24.93 -6.42 -8.27
CA GLU A 100 -25.58 -6.66 -6.97
C GLU A 100 -24.72 -6.19 -5.78
N ILE A 101 -23.41 -6.45 -5.78
CA ILE A 101 -22.51 -5.97 -4.71
C ILE A 101 -22.44 -4.44 -4.68
N VAL A 102 -22.43 -3.77 -5.85
CA VAL A 102 -22.51 -2.30 -5.91
C VAL A 102 -23.84 -1.77 -5.39
N ALA A 103 -24.97 -2.43 -5.68
CA ALA A 103 -26.28 -2.06 -5.15
C ALA A 103 -26.40 -2.26 -3.63
N ARG A 104 -25.87 -3.38 -3.09
CA ARG A 104 -25.80 -3.58 -1.63
C ARG A 104 -24.88 -2.55 -0.95
N LEU A 105 -23.73 -2.25 -1.55
CA LEU A 105 -22.84 -1.18 -1.10
C LEU A 105 -23.53 0.19 -1.15
N SER A 106 -24.29 0.49 -2.20
CA SER A 106 -25.07 1.73 -2.37
C SER A 106 -26.03 1.94 -1.20
N GLN A 107 -26.73 0.88 -0.75
CA GLN A 107 -27.61 0.92 0.41
C GLN A 107 -26.84 1.12 1.74
N ILE A 108 -25.79 0.33 2.00
CA ILE A 108 -25.00 0.41 3.24
C ILE A 108 -24.27 1.76 3.36
N VAL A 109 -23.75 2.26 2.24
CA VAL A 109 -22.96 3.49 2.18
C VAL A 109 -23.85 4.74 2.07
N GLY A 110 -25.01 4.66 1.42
CA GLY A 110 -25.83 5.83 1.10
C GLY A 110 -25.20 6.72 0.02
N LEU A 111 -24.46 6.13 -0.92
CA LEU A 111 -23.95 6.82 -2.12
C LEU A 111 -24.55 6.16 -3.36
N PRO A 112 -25.11 6.93 -4.31
CA PRO A 112 -25.64 6.37 -5.56
C PRO A 112 -24.61 5.53 -6.31
N ASP A 113 -25.07 4.44 -6.90
CA ASP A 113 -24.31 3.41 -7.61
C ASP A 113 -23.35 4.02 -8.64
N ALA A 114 -23.82 5.01 -9.41
CA ALA A 114 -23.02 5.75 -10.37
C ALA A 114 -21.79 6.47 -9.76
N LYS A 115 -21.87 6.94 -8.51
CA LYS A 115 -20.73 7.51 -7.77
C LYS A 115 -19.81 6.44 -7.19
N ILE A 116 -20.33 5.25 -6.85
CA ILE A 116 -19.49 4.12 -6.46
C ILE A 116 -18.69 3.64 -7.67
N GLU A 117 -19.31 3.53 -8.84
CA GLU A 117 -18.64 3.18 -10.10
C GLU A 117 -17.69 4.29 -10.61
N GLU A 118 -18.06 5.58 -10.52
CA GLU A 118 -17.13 6.71 -10.76
C GLU A 118 -15.90 6.61 -9.85
N LYS A 119 -16.11 6.32 -8.56
CA LYS A 119 -15.01 6.08 -7.62
C LYS A 119 -14.18 4.88 -8.05
N LEU A 120 -14.77 3.70 -8.30
CA LEU A 120 -14.04 2.47 -8.59
C LEU A 120 -13.18 2.57 -9.85
N ASN A 121 -13.70 3.12 -10.95
CA ASN A 121 -13.02 3.16 -12.25
C ASN A 121 -12.03 4.35 -12.44
N SER A 122 -11.62 5.02 -11.36
CA SER A 122 -10.75 6.21 -11.44
C SER A 122 -9.33 5.88 -11.95
N LYS A 123 -8.92 6.50 -13.07
CA LYS A 123 -7.68 6.20 -13.80
C LYS A 123 -6.36 6.60 -13.12
N ASN A 124 -6.41 7.35 -12.01
CA ASN A 124 -5.23 7.94 -11.36
C ASN A 124 -4.69 7.11 -10.17
N ARG A 125 -5.08 5.84 -10.03
CA ARG A 125 -4.76 5.01 -8.84
C ARG A 125 -3.72 3.93 -9.09
N VAL A 126 -3.10 3.48 -8.00
CA VAL A 126 -2.24 2.29 -8.00
C VAL A 126 -3.13 1.03 -8.01
N PHE A 127 -2.71 0.00 -8.75
CA PHE A 127 -3.38 -1.30 -8.74
C PHE A 127 -3.32 -1.90 -7.32
N TYR A 128 -4.46 -2.39 -6.82
CA TYR A 128 -4.72 -2.77 -5.40
C TYR A 128 -4.89 -1.63 -4.37
N GLU A 129 -4.85 -0.35 -4.75
CA GLU A 129 -5.13 0.75 -3.80
C GLU A 129 -6.61 0.73 -3.32
N PRO A 130 -6.90 0.65 -2.00
CA PRO A 130 -8.27 0.57 -1.51
C PRO A 130 -9.07 1.85 -1.73
N VAL A 131 -10.24 1.71 -2.34
CA VAL A 131 -11.10 2.82 -2.75
C VAL A 131 -12.02 3.23 -1.61
N LYS A 132 -11.64 4.28 -0.87
CA LYS A 132 -12.41 4.84 0.26
C LYS A 132 -13.81 5.31 -0.20
N LEU A 133 -14.85 4.50 0.05
CA LEU A 133 -16.24 4.78 -0.32
C LEU A 133 -16.91 5.71 0.69
N LYS A 134 -16.93 5.32 1.98
CA LYS A 134 -17.54 6.09 3.08
C LYS A 134 -16.51 6.35 4.18
N LEU A 135 -16.56 7.56 4.73
CA LEU A 135 -15.62 8.11 5.70
C LEU A 135 -16.37 8.37 7.02
N ASP A 136 -15.75 8.14 8.18
CA ASP A 136 -16.36 8.39 9.51
C ASP A 136 -17.64 7.57 9.75
N VAL A 137 -17.62 6.26 9.49
CA VAL A 137 -18.80 5.39 9.67
C VAL A 137 -19.00 4.99 11.14
N GLY A 138 -20.27 4.95 11.57
CA GLY A 138 -20.66 4.50 12.90
C GLY A 138 -20.59 2.99 13.06
N PHE A 139 -20.51 2.52 14.30
CA PHE A 139 -20.36 1.09 14.63
C PHE A 139 -21.51 0.21 14.11
N GLU A 140 -22.70 0.76 13.93
CA GLU A 140 -23.84 0.12 13.24
C GLU A 140 -23.47 -0.27 11.80
N THR A 141 -22.96 0.68 11.00
CA THR A 141 -22.56 0.41 9.61
C THR A 141 -21.33 -0.52 9.54
N VAL A 142 -20.43 -0.45 10.53
CA VAL A 142 -19.31 -1.41 10.68
C VAL A 142 -19.85 -2.82 10.90
N SER A 143 -20.82 -2.97 11.80
CA SER A 143 -21.43 -4.28 12.13
C SER A 143 -22.12 -4.90 10.92
N ILE A 144 -22.91 -4.10 10.18
CA ILE A 144 -23.58 -4.55 8.94
C ILE A 144 -22.56 -5.06 7.90
N VAL A 145 -21.41 -4.39 7.74
CA VAL A 145 -20.37 -4.81 6.78
C VAL A 145 -19.62 -6.06 7.24
N GLU A 146 -19.29 -6.19 8.53
CA GLU A 146 -18.64 -7.40 9.06
C GLU A 146 -19.56 -8.63 9.07
N GLU A 147 -20.85 -8.44 9.35
CA GLU A 147 -21.87 -9.51 9.26
C GLU A 147 -22.04 -10.00 7.81
N ASN A 148 -22.08 -9.07 6.84
CA ASN A 148 -22.22 -9.38 5.42
C ASN A 148 -20.86 -9.64 4.71
N ARG A 149 -19.76 -9.84 5.45
CA ARG A 149 -18.39 -9.90 4.92
C ARG A 149 -18.13 -11.05 3.93
N TYR A 150 -18.94 -12.10 3.96
CA TYR A 150 -18.90 -13.19 2.97
C TYR A 150 -19.52 -12.76 1.63
N ASP A 151 -20.64 -12.04 1.67
CA ASP A 151 -21.39 -11.53 0.52
C ASP A 151 -20.77 -10.24 -0.08
N LEU A 152 -19.77 -9.65 0.58
CA LEU A 152 -19.11 -8.39 0.22
C LEU A 152 -17.61 -8.59 -0.12
N PRO A 153 -17.26 -9.45 -1.10
CA PRO A 153 -15.87 -9.78 -1.39
C PRO A 153 -15.06 -8.59 -1.88
N GLY A 154 -13.96 -8.29 -1.17
CA GLY A 154 -13.10 -7.15 -1.47
C GLY A 154 -13.51 -5.84 -0.81
N VAL A 155 -14.60 -5.81 -0.05
CA VAL A 155 -14.90 -4.71 0.89
C VAL A 155 -14.04 -4.92 2.14
N GLU A 156 -13.47 -3.83 2.67
CA GLU A 156 -12.67 -3.84 3.90
C GLU A 156 -12.92 -2.59 4.75
N ILE A 157 -12.87 -2.76 6.07
CA ILE A 157 -13.01 -1.67 7.03
C ILE A 157 -11.62 -1.22 7.49
N GLN A 158 -11.29 0.02 7.18
CA GLN A 158 -10.01 0.63 7.54
C GLN A 158 -10.17 1.48 8.79
N VAL A 159 -9.30 1.28 9.78
CA VAL A 159 -9.23 2.12 10.99
C VAL A 159 -8.23 3.24 10.74
N GLU A 160 -8.73 4.47 10.64
CA GLU A 160 -7.94 5.67 10.39
C GLU A 160 -7.88 6.53 11.66
N ALA A 161 -6.71 7.09 11.98
CA ALA A 161 -6.61 8.13 12.99
C ALA A 161 -7.19 9.43 12.43
N ARG A 162 -8.22 9.99 13.08
CA ARG A 162 -8.87 11.22 12.60
C ARG A 162 -8.95 12.30 13.63
N ARG A 163 -8.66 13.51 13.15
CA ARG A 163 -8.78 14.73 13.92
C ARG A 163 -10.17 14.89 14.50
N GLY A 164 -10.24 14.90 15.82
CA GLY A 164 -11.42 15.17 16.61
C GLY A 164 -11.23 16.46 17.40
N TYR A 165 -12.36 16.99 17.88
CA TYR A 165 -12.44 18.22 18.64
C TYR A 165 -13.37 17.88 19.82
N PRO A 166 -12.83 17.61 21.02
CA PRO A 166 -13.62 17.28 22.19
C PRO A 166 -14.63 18.39 22.54
N THR A 167 -15.77 17.99 23.07
CA THR A 167 -16.81 18.91 23.54
C THR A 167 -16.84 18.91 25.07
N PHE A 168 -16.83 20.09 25.66
CA PHE A 168 -16.70 20.27 27.13
C PHE A 168 -18.03 20.68 27.79
N SER A 169 -19.02 21.10 27.01
CA SER A 169 -20.35 21.53 27.46
C SER A 169 -21.30 21.59 26.25
N GLY A 170 -22.17 20.60 26.10
CA GLY A 170 -23.05 20.46 24.93
C GLY A 170 -22.31 20.03 23.65
N ASP A 171 -22.93 20.23 22.49
CA ASP A 171 -22.50 19.62 21.21
C ASP A 171 -21.47 20.43 20.42
N GLN A 172 -20.96 21.56 20.96
CA GLN A 172 -19.98 22.40 20.27
C GLN A 172 -18.60 22.36 20.96
N PRO A 173 -17.49 22.29 20.19
CA PRO A 173 -16.15 22.39 20.74
C PRO A 173 -15.77 23.85 21.03
N LEU A 174 -14.81 24.02 21.92
CA LEU A 174 -14.28 25.33 22.31
C LEU A 174 -13.38 25.91 21.20
N ALA A 175 -13.29 27.25 21.13
CA ALA A 175 -12.30 28.00 20.36
C ALA A 175 -12.13 27.63 18.87
N PRO A 176 -13.20 27.33 18.08
CA PRO A 176 -13.06 26.79 16.72
C PRO A 176 -12.35 27.74 15.74
N HIS A 177 -12.43 29.06 15.96
CA HIS A 177 -11.70 30.06 15.16
C HIS A 177 -10.20 30.15 15.46
N ILE A 178 -9.75 29.60 16.59
CA ILE A 178 -8.35 29.56 17.01
C ILE A 178 -7.74 28.22 16.66
N LEU A 179 -8.35 27.13 17.12
CA LEU A 179 -7.93 25.77 16.80
C LEU A 179 -7.92 25.57 15.28
N GLY A 180 -8.95 26.08 14.61
CA GLY A 180 -9.13 25.95 13.17
C GLY A 180 -9.66 24.57 12.80
N TYR A 181 -9.27 24.08 11.63
CA TYR A 181 -9.74 22.80 11.11
C TYR A 181 -8.82 22.21 10.05
N VAL A 182 -8.81 20.87 9.96
CA VAL A 182 -8.25 20.12 8.84
C VAL A 182 -9.29 19.89 7.74
N GLY A 183 -8.84 19.79 6.49
CA GLY A 183 -9.66 19.42 5.34
C GLY A 183 -8.84 18.80 4.21
N LEU A 184 -9.50 18.10 3.29
CA LEU A 184 -8.82 17.36 2.22
C LEU A 184 -8.05 18.29 1.27
N ILE A 185 -6.93 17.83 0.73
CA ILE A 185 -6.20 18.51 -0.37
C ILE A 185 -7.01 18.38 -1.66
N ASN A 186 -7.36 19.51 -2.26
CA ASN A 186 -8.08 19.56 -3.54
C ASN A 186 -7.14 19.63 -4.75
N ALA A 187 -7.70 19.53 -5.96
CA ALA A 187 -6.94 19.52 -7.21
C ALA A 187 -6.07 20.76 -7.46
N ASN A 188 -6.47 21.93 -6.94
CA ASN A 188 -5.73 23.18 -7.10
C ASN A 188 -4.55 23.26 -6.11
N GLN A 189 -4.70 22.65 -4.93
CA GLN A 189 -3.64 22.61 -3.91
C GLN A 189 -2.61 21.49 -4.17
N TYR A 190 -3.04 20.34 -4.69
CA TYR A 190 -2.18 19.15 -4.84
C TYR A 190 -0.84 19.39 -5.56
N PRO A 191 -0.74 20.16 -6.67
CA PRO A 191 0.54 20.41 -7.34
C PRO A 191 1.60 21.06 -6.43
N GLN A 192 1.17 21.92 -5.50
CA GLN A 192 2.06 22.58 -4.53
C GLN A 192 2.34 21.69 -3.31
N MET A 193 1.38 20.85 -2.90
CA MET A 193 1.54 19.98 -1.74
C MET A 193 2.34 18.70 -2.06
N LYS A 194 2.39 18.28 -3.33
CA LYS A 194 3.11 17.07 -3.77
C LYS A 194 4.63 17.16 -3.50
N SER A 195 5.24 18.33 -3.64
CA SER A 195 6.66 18.54 -3.30
C SER A 195 6.93 18.53 -1.78
N LEU A 196 5.89 18.69 -0.97
CA LEU A 196 5.91 18.61 0.50
C LEU A 196 5.49 17.21 1.00
N GLY A 197 5.54 16.19 0.15
CA GLY A 197 5.24 14.80 0.52
C GLY A 197 3.77 14.53 0.86
N TYR A 198 2.82 15.29 0.32
CA TYR A 198 1.38 14.97 0.43
C TYR A 198 0.88 14.19 -0.79
N ARG A 199 -0.01 13.24 -0.55
CA ARG A 199 -0.80 12.50 -1.55
C ARG A 199 -2.09 13.28 -1.87
N TYR A 200 -2.74 12.94 -2.98
CA TYR A 200 -4.02 13.55 -3.34
C TYR A 200 -5.13 13.07 -2.39
N GLY A 201 -5.81 14.01 -1.74
CA GLY A 201 -6.86 13.69 -0.77
C GLY A 201 -6.39 13.56 0.69
N ASP A 202 -5.10 13.74 0.99
CA ASP A 202 -4.62 13.84 2.37
C ASP A 202 -5.29 15.01 3.11
N GLN A 203 -5.38 14.91 4.45
CA GLN A 203 -5.87 15.99 5.31
C GLN A 203 -4.76 17.00 5.58
N ILE A 204 -5.08 18.29 5.50
CA ILE A 204 -4.18 19.40 5.84
C ILE A 204 -4.98 20.52 6.54
N GLY A 205 -4.37 21.20 7.49
CA GLY A 205 -4.88 22.37 8.18
C GLY A 205 -5.21 23.51 7.21
N LYS A 206 -6.42 24.07 7.35
CA LYS A 206 -6.93 25.15 6.48
C LYS A 206 -7.02 26.50 7.18
N ARG A 207 -7.10 26.51 8.51
CA ARG A 207 -7.31 27.67 9.39
C ARG A 207 -6.62 27.47 10.73
N GLY A 208 -6.37 28.57 11.45
CA GLY A 208 -5.95 28.55 12.86
C GLY A 208 -4.65 27.78 13.14
N ILE A 209 -4.52 27.28 14.38
CA ILE A 209 -3.39 26.46 14.84
C ILE A 209 -3.17 25.25 13.92
N GLU A 210 -4.24 24.60 13.46
CA GLU A 210 -4.16 23.46 12.53
C GLU A 210 -3.37 23.78 11.25
N ARG A 211 -3.51 25.00 10.71
CA ARG A 211 -2.72 25.44 9.55
C ARG A 211 -1.34 25.96 9.95
N LEU A 212 -1.25 26.73 11.04
CA LEU A 212 -0.02 27.37 11.48
C LEU A 212 1.08 26.35 11.83
N LYS A 213 0.71 25.31 12.58
CA LYS A 213 1.63 24.28 13.10
C LYS A 213 1.57 22.97 12.29
N GLU A 214 1.06 23.01 11.04
CA GLU A 214 0.85 21.85 10.18
C GLU A 214 2.10 20.95 10.05
N SER A 215 3.25 21.56 9.75
CA SER A 215 4.52 20.83 9.54
C SER A 215 5.08 20.17 10.80
N GLU A 216 4.75 20.71 11.99
CA GLU A 216 5.13 20.14 13.28
C GLU A 216 4.15 19.03 13.68
N MET A 217 2.86 19.26 13.44
CA MET A 217 1.79 18.32 13.81
C MET A 217 1.63 17.13 12.87
N ARG A 218 2.00 17.18 11.58
CA ARG A 218 1.73 16.04 10.66
C ARG A 218 2.46 14.74 11.05
N GLY A 219 3.65 14.83 11.62
CA GLY A 219 4.52 13.66 11.84
C GLY A 219 5.13 13.11 10.55
N GLN A 220 5.70 11.91 10.59
CA GLN A 220 6.31 11.24 9.44
C GLN A 220 5.69 9.84 9.25
N GLU A 221 5.18 9.58 8.05
CA GLU A 221 4.49 8.34 7.70
C GLU A 221 5.48 7.15 7.68
N GLY A 222 5.08 6.02 8.27
CA GLY A 222 5.86 4.79 8.32
C GLY A 222 5.60 3.87 7.12
N VAL A 223 6.35 2.76 7.02
CA VAL A 223 6.18 1.76 5.96
C VAL A 223 6.23 0.35 6.55
N LYS A 224 5.10 -0.37 6.48
CA LYS A 224 5.02 -1.82 6.68
C LYS A 224 5.37 -2.50 5.37
N TYR A 225 6.21 -3.53 5.40
CA TYR A 225 6.34 -4.45 4.27
C TYR A 225 5.54 -5.72 4.56
N ILE A 226 4.63 -6.08 3.66
CA ILE A 226 3.78 -7.27 3.77
C ILE A 226 4.21 -8.33 2.75
N GLU A 227 4.06 -9.60 3.12
CA GLU A 227 4.21 -10.73 2.21
C GLU A 227 2.86 -10.99 1.53
N VAL A 228 2.82 -10.95 0.20
CA VAL A 228 1.62 -11.17 -0.61
C VAL A 228 1.78 -12.38 -1.52
N ASN A 229 0.69 -13.12 -1.70
CA ASN A 229 0.63 -14.23 -2.64
C ASN A 229 0.23 -13.79 -4.05
N ALA A 230 0.30 -14.71 -5.03
CA ALA A 230 -0.05 -14.45 -6.43
C ALA A 230 -1.50 -13.98 -6.67
N ARG A 231 -2.37 -14.01 -5.66
CA ARG A 231 -3.76 -13.50 -5.69
C ARG A 231 -3.92 -12.14 -4.97
N GLY A 232 -2.85 -11.51 -4.49
CA GLY A 232 -2.92 -10.23 -3.75
C GLY A 232 -3.57 -10.35 -2.36
N ARG A 233 -3.50 -11.52 -1.72
CA ARG A 233 -3.81 -11.68 -0.29
C ARG A 233 -2.52 -11.50 0.53
N GLU A 234 -2.59 -10.73 1.61
CA GLU A 234 -1.55 -10.70 2.64
C GLU A 234 -1.52 -12.07 3.35
N VAL A 235 -0.32 -12.62 3.53
CA VAL A 235 -0.10 -13.90 4.24
C VAL A 235 0.87 -13.77 5.42
N GLY A 236 1.52 -12.62 5.55
CA GLY A 236 2.54 -12.34 6.55
C GLY A 236 3.11 -10.94 6.39
N SER A 237 4.13 -10.62 7.17
CA SER A 237 4.83 -9.33 7.12
C SER A 237 6.31 -9.49 7.40
N PHE A 238 7.08 -8.44 7.12
CA PHE A 238 8.51 -8.36 7.41
C PHE A 238 8.75 -7.34 8.54
N PRO A 239 8.74 -7.74 9.83
CA PRO A 239 8.96 -6.83 10.95
C PRO A 239 10.30 -6.11 10.84
N ASP A 240 11.37 -6.83 10.50
CA ASP A 240 12.75 -6.29 10.42
C ASP A 240 12.95 -5.27 9.29
N LYS A 241 12.04 -5.25 8.30
CA LYS A 241 12.00 -4.24 7.22
C LYS A 241 11.00 -3.11 7.51
N THR A 242 10.14 -3.26 8.52
CA THR A 242 9.04 -2.32 8.80
C THR A 242 9.54 -1.11 9.58
N GLN A 243 9.26 0.08 9.05
CA GLN A 243 9.60 1.37 9.66
C GLN A 243 8.34 1.92 10.34
N PRO A 244 8.31 2.07 11.68
CA PRO A 244 7.15 2.63 12.37
C PRO A 244 6.98 4.12 12.04
N PRO A 245 5.74 4.65 12.03
CA PRO A 245 5.51 6.08 11.84
C PRO A 245 6.04 6.88 13.05
N ILE A 246 6.49 8.10 12.80
CA ILE A 246 6.88 9.05 13.84
C ILE A 246 5.67 9.99 14.08
N PRO A 247 5.06 10.00 15.28
CA PRO A 247 3.98 10.94 15.59
C PRO A 247 4.41 12.41 15.45
N GLY A 248 3.44 13.28 15.12
CA GLY A 248 3.66 14.72 15.13
C GLY A 248 3.76 15.30 16.53
N GLN A 249 4.27 16.53 16.63
CA GLN A 249 4.52 17.20 17.90
C GLN A 249 3.24 17.78 18.51
N ASP A 250 2.99 17.49 19.80
CA ASP A 250 1.90 18.10 20.57
C ASP A 250 2.13 19.61 20.72
N ILE A 251 1.11 20.41 20.38
CA ILE A 251 1.14 21.88 20.46
C ILE A 251 0.43 22.34 21.72
N LYS A 252 1.07 23.25 22.48
CA LYS A 252 0.51 23.82 23.70
C LYS A 252 0.12 25.29 23.50
N LEU A 253 -1.09 25.63 23.94
CA LEU A 253 -1.67 26.97 23.82
C LEU A 253 -1.68 27.71 25.16
N THR A 254 -1.75 29.04 25.11
CA THR A 254 -1.88 29.95 26.25
C THR A 254 -3.32 30.04 26.79
N LEU A 255 -4.30 29.57 26.00
CA LEU A 255 -5.70 29.45 26.37
C LEU A 255 -5.90 28.62 27.64
N ASP A 256 -6.86 29.01 28.47
CA ASP A 256 -7.41 28.18 29.54
C ASP A 256 -8.79 27.65 29.11
N TRP A 257 -8.98 26.33 29.08
CA TRP A 257 -10.23 25.74 28.60
C TRP A 257 -11.46 26.17 29.42
N ARG A 258 -11.28 26.44 30.72
CA ARG A 258 -12.36 26.83 31.65
C ARG A 258 -12.78 28.27 31.41
N LEU A 259 -11.81 29.16 31.22
CA LEU A 259 -12.07 30.57 30.90
C LEU A 259 -12.68 30.72 29.50
N GLN A 260 -12.20 29.96 28.51
CA GLN A 260 -12.78 29.89 27.18
C GLN A 260 -14.23 29.38 27.23
N GLN A 261 -14.51 28.30 27.95
CA GLN A 261 -15.87 27.78 28.13
C GLN A 261 -16.79 28.82 28.76
N ALA A 262 -16.37 29.48 29.85
CA ALA A 262 -17.16 30.50 30.50
C ALA A 262 -17.43 31.72 29.61
N ALA A 263 -16.43 32.12 28.80
CA ALA A 263 -16.55 33.20 27.82
C ALA A 263 -17.53 32.86 26.70
N GLU A 264 -17.51 31.64 26.17
CA GLU A 264 -18.48 31.17 25.18
C GLU A 264 -19.90 31.08 25.78
N GLN A 265 -20.03 30.57 27.02
CA GLN A 265 -21.28 30.56 27.79
C GLN A 265 -21.72 31.95 28.32
N ALA A 266 -20.99 33.03 28.05
CA ALA A 266 -21.41 34.39 28.41
C ALA A 266 -22.18 35.08 27.26
N PHE A 267 -22.09 34.57 26.04
CA PHE A 267 -22.96 34.95 24.94
C PHE A 267 -24.17 34.01 24.91
N ALA A 268 -25.37 34.57 24.84
CA ALA A 268 -26.54 33.80 24.38
C ALA A 268 -26.40 33.52 22.88
N ASP A 269 -26.90 32.39 22.39
CA ASP A 269 -26.71 31.98 20.99
C ASP A 269 -27.29 32.96 19.94
N SER A 270 -28.26 33.79 20.35
CA SER A 270 -28.84 34.87 19.53
C SER A 270 -27.93 36.10 19.37
N LEU A 271 -26.84 36.21 20.15
CA LEU A 271 -25.89 37.32 20.06
C LEU A 271 -24.79 37.02 19.05
N LYS A 272 -24.32 38.04 18.35
CA LYS A 272 -23.12 37.99 17.49
C LYS A 272 -22.05 38.88 18.12
N GLY A 273 -20.78 38.50 18.07
CA GLY A 273 -19.76 39.32 18.73
C GLY A 273 -18.38 38.69 18.89
N SER A 274 -17.60 39.32 19.76
CA SER A 274 -16.22 38.99 20.09
C SER A 274 -15.97 39.23 21.58
N LEU A 275 -15.19 38.35 22.20
CA LEU A 275 -14.62 38.57 23.54
C LEU A 275 -13.18 38.10 23.53
N ILE A 276 -12.27 38.93 24.06
CA ILE A 276 -10.85 38.61 24.18
C ILE A 276 -10.43 38.89 25.61
N ALA A 277 -9.93 37.88 26.30
CA ALA A 277 -9.26 37.96 27.59
C ALA A 277 -7.75 37.73 27.36
N ILE A 278 -6.93 38.69 27.79
CA ILE A 278 -5.49 38.70 27.58
C ILE A 278 -4.77 39.01 28.91
N ASP A 279 -3.67 38.33 29.20
CA ASP A 279 -2.77 38.72 30.29
C ASP A 279 -2.00 39.99 29.85
N PRO A 280 -2.14 41.11 30.56
CA PRO A 280 -1.54 42.38 30.15
C PRO A 280 -0.03 42.45 30.44
N SER A 281 0.53 41.51 31.21
CA SER A 281 1.96 41.44 31.54
C SER A 281 2.77 40.65 30.51
N THR A 282 2.19 39.59 29.95
CA THR A 282 2.84 38.69 28.96
C THR A 282 2.33 38.91 27.53
N GLY A 283 1.05 39.21 27.35
CA GLY A 283 0.35 39.17 26.06
C GLY A 283 -0.31 37.83 25.73
N GLU A 284 -0.32 36.88 26.67
CA GLU A 284 -0.99 35.58 26.51
C GLU A 284 -2.51 35.76 26.32
N ILE A 285 -3.07 35.20 25.25
CA ILE A 285 -4.51 35.11 25.02
C ILE A 285 -5.09 33.96 25.86
N LEU A 286 -5.79 34.32 26.94
CA LEU A 286 -6.35 33.37 27.91
C LEU A 286 -7.71 32.80 27.47
N ALA A 287 -8.50 33.64 26.80
CA ALA A 287 -9.72 33.24 26.09
C ALA A 287 -9.97 34.20 24.91
N MET A 288 -10.47 33.69 23.79
CA MET A 288 -10.79 34.49 22.60
C MET A 288 -11.94 33.83 21.84
N VAL A 289 -13.07 34.53 21.75
CA VAL A 289 -14.36 34.03 21.28
C VAL A 289 -14.80 34.81 20.06
N SER A 290 -15.29 34.13 19.02
CA SER A 290 -16.08 34.76 17.95
C SER A 290 -17.42 34.04 17.86
N GLN A 291 -18.52 34.79 18.00
CA GLN A 291 -19.88 34.25 18.02
C GLN A 291 -20.66 34.80 16.80
N PRO A 292 -21.42 33.95 16.06
CA PRO A 292 -21.62 32.51 16.27
C PRO A 292 -20.39 31.64 15.99
N ARG A 293 -20.26 30.58 16.81
CA ARG A 293 -19.30 29.48 16.63
C ARG A 293 -19.76 28.50 15.53
N PHE A 294 -18.84 27.65 15.10
CA PHE A 294 -19.11 26.53 14.18
C PHE A 294 -18.38 25.27 14.68
N HIS A 295 -18.88 24.08 14.36
CA HIS A 295 -18.16 22.84 14.65
C HIS A 295 -17.26 22.46 13.45
N PRO A 296 -15.93 22.31 13.61
CA PRO A 296 -15.01 21.86 12.56
C PRO A 296 -15.41 20.56 11.82
N ARG A 297 -16.19 19.66 12.44
CA ARG A 297 -16.68 18.44 11.76
C ARG A 297 -17.63 18.74 10.59
N SER A 298 -18.40 19.83 10.67
CA SER A 298 -19.38 20.25 9.64
C SER A 298 -18.76 20.52 8.26
N ILE A 299 -17.44 20.70 8.22
CA ILE A 299 -16.65 21.00 7.01
C ILE A 299 -16.40 19.73 6.18
N ARG A 300 -16.58 18.54 6.77
CA ARG A 300 -16.51 17.25 6.08
C ARG A 300 -17.83 16.89 5.37
N ASP A 301 -18.96 17.48 5.78
CA ASP A 301 -20.26 17.31 5.14
C ASP A 301 -20.50 18.45 4.13
N ILE A 302 -20.89 18.11 2.90
CA ILE A 302 -21.03 19.09 1.80
C ILE A 302 -22.28 19.97 1.99
N GLY A 303 -23.33 19.48 2.65
CA GLY A 303 -24.53 20.24 2.97
C GLY A 303 -24.28 21.22 4.12
N ALA A 304 -23.74 20.74 5.24
CA ALA A 304 -23.42 21.56 6.40
C ALA A 304 -22.33 22.60 6.09
N TRP A 305 -21.32 22.26 5.29
CA TRP A 305 -20.33 23.23 4.80
C TRP A 305 -20.97 24.34 3.96
N ARG A 306 -21.88 24.00 3.02
CA ARG A 306 -22.61 25.01 2.24
C ARG A 306 -23.46 25.90 3.13
N ALA A 307 -24.16 25.33 4.12
CA ALA A 307 -24.95 26.11 5.08
C ALA A 307 -24.07 27.14 5.82
N LEU A 308 -22.92 26.74 6.35
CA LEU A 308 -21.94 27.63 7.00
C LEU A 308 -21.35 28.70 6.06
N GLN A 309 -21.28 28.43 4.75
CA GLN A 309 -20.84 29.42 3.76
C GLN A 309 -21.94 30.42 3.37
N SER A 310 -23.22 30.01 3.39
CA SER A 310 -24.36 30.86 3.04
C SER A 310 -24.99 31.59 4.23
N ASP A 311 -24.62 31.24 5.46
CA ASP A 311 -25.20 31.78 6.70
C ASP A 311 -24.97 33.30 6.82
N PRO A 312 -26.04 34.13 6.88
CA PRO A 312 -25.92 35.59 6.99
C PRO A 312 -25.27 36.05 8.30
N ALA A 313 -25.26 35.23 9.36
CA ALA A 313 -24.55 35.51 10.60
C ALA A 313 -23.03 35.28 10.50
N LYS A 314 -22.53 34.73 9.39
CA LYS A 314 -21.10 34.54 9.07
C LYS A 314 -20.33 33.84 10.20
N PRO A 315 -20.64 32.58 10.54
CA PRO A 315 -19.97 31.84 11.62
C PRO A 315 -18.50 31.55 11.32
N LEU A 316 -18.10 31.47 10.04
CA LEU A 316 -16.71 31.24 9.63
C LEU A 316 -15.79 32.48 9.79
N LEU A 317 -16.34 33.66 10.12
CA LEU A 317 -15.57 34.90 10.30
C LEU A 317 -14.97 34.97 11.72
N ASN A 318 -13.65 35.13 11.84
CA ASN A 318 -13.02 35.38 13.14
C ASN A 318 -13.11 36.88 13.49
N ARG A 319 -14.25 37.28 14.07
CA ARG A 319 -14.60 38.68 14.38
C ARG A 319 -13.54 39.42 15.20
N ASN A 320 -12.81 38.71 16.05
CA ASN A 320 -11.74 39.25 16.88
C ASN A 320 -10.68 40.01 16.07
N MET A 321 -10.31 39.50 14.90
CA MET A 321 -9.17 39.98 14.11
C MET A 321 -9.52 40.32 12.66
N GLN A 322 -10.71 39.94 12.20
CA GLN A 322 -11.18 40.16 10.82
C GLN A 322 -12.42 41.07 10.75
N GLY A 323 -13.08 41.31 11.88
CA GLY A 323 -14.17 42.26 11.98
C GLY A 323 -13.62 43.65 12.28
N GLU A 324 -13.96 44.62 11.43
CA GLU A 324 -13.58 46.02 11.57
C GLU A 324 -14.81 46.83 11.99
N TYR A 325 -14.73 47.49 13.14
CA TYR A 325 -15.86 48.19 13.77
C TYR A 325 -15.41 49.54 14.36
N PRO A 326 -16.28 50.56 14.43
CA PRO A 326 -15.99 51.78 15.16
C PRO A 326 -15.84 51.46 16.67
N PRO A 327 -14.77 51.94 17.35
CA PRO A 327 -14.54 51.69 18.79
C PRO A 327 -15.39 52.57 19.72
N ALA A 328 -16.04 53.61 19.20
CA ALA A 328 -16.86 54.58 19.94
C ALA A 328 -16.17 55.11 21.21
N SER A 329 -16.93 55.31 22.30
CA SER A 329 -16.48 55.98 23.53
C SER A 329 -15.34 55.28 24.30
N ILE A 330 -14.81 54.14 23.82
CA ILE A 330 -13.48 53.64 24.23
C ILE A 330 -12.39 54.61 23.75
N PHE A 331 -12.47 55.07 22.49
CA PHE A 331 -11.46 55.90 21.85
C PHE A 331 -11.35 57.33 22.41
N LYS A 332 -12.35 57.78 23.18
CA LYS A 332 -12.25 58.99 24.02
C LYS A 332 -11.01 58.96 24.92
N MET A 333 -10.59 57.77 25.36
CA MET A 333 -9.38 57.63 26.18
C MET A 333 -8.11 58.00 25.39
N ILE A 334 -8.03 57.80 24.08
CA ILE A 334 -6.92 58.31 23.23
C ILE A 334 -6.90 59.84 23.26
N THR A 335 -8.05 60.48 23.10
CA THR A 335 -8.18 61.95 23.17
C THR A 335 -7.85 62.50 24.56
N ALA A 336 -8.21 61.78 25.63
CA ALA A 336 -7.89 62.13 27.01
C ALA A 336 -6.38 62.00 27.31
N ILE A 337 -5.75 60.89 26.89
CA ILE A 337 -4.30 60.66 27.03
C ILE A 337 -3.54 61.75 26.28
N ALA A 338 -3.91 62.04 25.03
CA ALA A 338 -3.29 63.09 24.22
C ALA A 338 -3.37 64.47 24.91
N ALA A 339 -4.50 64.80 25.53
CA ALA A 339 -4.67 66.07 26.20
C ALA A 339 -3.82 66.20 27.49
N LEU A 340 -3.78 65.17 28.32
CA LEU A 340 -2.98 65.15 29.54
C LEU A 340 -1.47 65.14 29.23
N ASP A 341 -1.04 64.25 28.34
CA ASP A 341 0.38 64.06 27.95
C ASP A 341 0.97 65.29 27.23
N MET A 342 0.11 66.13 26.62
CA MET A 342 0.49 67.41 26.01
C MET A 342 0.28 68.63 26.93
N GLY A 343 -0.23 68.47 28.16
CA GLY A 343 -0.53 69.59 29.07
C GLY A 343 -1.64 70.53 28.57
N ILE A 344 -2.59 70.01 27.77
CA ILE A 344 -3.73 70.80 27.24
C ILE A 344 -4.74 71.15 28.34
N LEU A 345 -4.90 70.28 29.34
CA LEU A 345 -5.68 70.49 30.57
C LEU A 345 -5.24 69.52 31.67
N GLU A 346 -5.56 69.81 32.92
CA GLU A 346 -5.35 68.90 34.04
C GLU A 346 -6.59 68.00 34.31
N ALA A 347 -6.39 66.78 34.82
CA ALA A 347 -7.43 65.74 34.87
C ALA A 347 -8.70 66.14 35.67
N ASP A 348 -8.53 67.00 36.68
CA ASP A 348 -9.62 67.47 37.54
C ASP A 348 -10.00 68.94 37.28
N GLU A 349 -9.48 69.56 36.20
CA GLU A 349 -9.76 70.94 35.75
C GLU A 349 -11.13 71.08 35.06
N TYR A 350 -11.88 72.11 35.43
CA TYR A 350 -13.11 72.55 34.75
C TYR A 350 -12.76 73.63 33.71
N ARG A 351 -12.89 73.29 32.42
CA ARG A 351 -12.30 74.09 31.30
C ARG A 351 -13.21 74.31 30.08
N PHE A 352 -14.37 73.67 30.01
CA PHE A 352 -15.29 73.75 28.86
C PHE A 352 -16.72 74.04 29.31
N ASP A 353 -17.51 74.57 28.40
CA ASP A 353 -18.91 74.94 28.63
C ASP A 353 -19.74 73.72 29.09
N PRO A 354 -20.74 73.92 29.98
CA PRO A 354 -21.58 72.82 30.47
C PRO A 354 -22.26 72.06 29.32
N CYS A 355 -22.29 70.73 29.43
CA CYS A 355 -22.98 69.90 28.45
C CYS A 355 -24.49 69.98 28.64
N GLU A 356 -25.17 70.83 27.86
CA GLU A 356 -26.64 70.99 27.86
C GLU A 356 -27.39 69.87 27.11
N GLY A 357 -26.69 69.12 26.25
CA GLY A 357 -27.23 67.95 25.53
C GLY A 357 -26.77 67.88 24.07
N GLU A 358 -26.41 69.01 23.47
CA GLU A 358 -25.84 69.11 22.13
C GLU A 358 -24.93 70.34 22.01
N ILE A 359 -24.23 70.48 20.89
CA ILE A 359 -23.41 71.66 20.54
C ILE A 359 -23.63 72.03 19.06
N ALA A 360 -23.78 73.31 18.77
CA ALA A 360 -23.79 73.83 17.40
C ALA A 360 -22.34 73.99 16.88
N PHE A 361 -22.05 73.46 15.70
CA PHE A 361 -20.76 73.60 15.04
C PHE A 361 -20.93 73.79 13.52
N GLY A 362 -20.68 75.00 13.05
CA GLY A 362 -20.89 75.37 11.64
C GLY A 362 -22.37 75.30 11.26
N ASP A 363 -22.68 74.53 10.22
CA ASP A 363 -24.03 74.24 9.71
C ASP A 363 -24.75 73.12 10.48
N ARG A 364 -24.15 72.55 11.53
CA ARG A 364 -24.59 71.27 12.12
C ARG A 364 -24.72 71.32 13.64
N ILE A 365 -25.51 70.39 14.15
CA ILE A 365 -25.69 70.12 15.57
C ILE A 365 -25.09 68.74 15.88
N ALA A 366 -24.16 68.68 16.83
CA ALA A 366 -23.56 67.44 17.31
C ALA A 366 -24.13 67.11 18.70
N ARG A 367 -24.74 65.93 18.86
CA ARG A 367 -25.52 65.56 20.05
C ARG A 367 -24.73 64.71 21.04
N CYS A 368 -25.00 64.91 22.32
CA CYS A 368 -24.57 64.00 23.37
C CYS A 368 -25.49 62.76 23.42
N HIS A 369 -24.96 61.62 23.88
CA HIS A 369 -25.77 60.43 24.18
C HIS A 369 -26.86 60.67 25.23
N LYS A 370 -26.73 61.73 26.04
CA LYS A 370 -27.68 62.13 27.09
C LYS A 370 -28.36 63.44 26.69
N ALA A 371 -29.59 63.34 26.19
CA ALA A 371 -30.33 64.47 25.62
C ALA A 371 -30.62 65.60 26.62
N GLY A 372 -30.78 65.29 27.92
CA GLY A 372 -30.94 66.27 29.00
C GLY A 372 -29.63 66.78 29.60
N GLY A 373 -28.53 66.70 28.83
CA GLY A 373 -27.21 67.21 29.24
C GLY A 373 -26.45 66.36 30.25
N CYS A 374 -25.12 66.52 30.27
CA CYS A 374 -24.24 65.93 31.29
C CYS A 374 -23.85 66.93 32.40
N GLY A 375 -24.16 68.22 32.22
CA GLY A 375 -23.80 69.31 33.13
C GLY A 375 -22.36 69.80 32.96
N GLU A 376 -21.91 70.60 33.92
CA GLU A 376 -20.52 71.06 34.07
C GLU A 376 -19.63 69.90 34.55
N LEU A 377 -18.49 69.68 33.88
CA LEU A 377 -17.61 68.54 34.12
C LEU A 377 -16.13 68.88 33.90
N ASN A 378 -15.27 68.25 34.70
CA ASN A 378 -13.85 68.08 34.40
C ASN A 378 -13.60 66.78 33.61
N LEU A 379 -12.36 66.49 33.21
CA LEU A 379 -12.04 65.29 32.41
C LEU A 379 -12.46 63.99 33.11
N ARG A 380 -12.25 63.88 34.43
CA ARG A 380 -12.72 62.76 35.25
C ARG A 380 -14.23 62.58 35.14
N GLY A 381 -15.01 63.64 35.39
CA GLY A 381 -16.47 63.61 35.25
C GLY A 381 -16.94 63.26 33.83
N ALA A 382 -16.24 63.77 32.80
CA ALA A 382 -16.53 63.51 31.40
C ALA A 382 -16.27 62.05 30.99
N LEU A 383 -15.25 61.39 31.55
CA LEU A 383 -15.01 59.95 31.34
C LEU A 383 -16.03 59.08 32.08
N ILE A 384 -16.35 59.41 33.35
CA ILE A 384 -17.33 58.68 34.19
C ILE A 384 -18.72 58.67 33.56
N GLN A 385 -19.24 59.85 33.19
CA GLN A 385 -20.52 59.98 32.49
C GLN A 385 -20.41 59.70 30.97
N SER A 386 -19.20 59.46 30.44
CA SER A 386 -18.95 59.24 29.02
C SER A 386 -19.49 60.35 28.10
N CYS A 387 -19.50 61.61 28.56
CA CYS A 387 -20.00 62.79 27.83
C CYS A 387 -19.38 62.90 26.42
N ASP A 388 -20.15 63.35 25.43
CA ASP A 388 -19.66 63.56 24.06
C ASP A 388 -19.26 65.02 23.82
N VAL A 389 -20.06 65.99 24.28
CA VAL A 389 -19.80 67.42 24.10
C VAL A 389 -18.44 67.84 24.69
N PHE A 390 -18.10 67.39 25.90
CA PHE A 390 -16.77 67.62 26.47
C PHE A 390 -15.64 67.12 25.55
N PHE A 391 -15.83 65.96 24.91
CA PHE A 391 -14.86 65.40 23.98
C PHE A 391 -14.88 66.07 22.60
N TYR A 392 -16.00 66.67 22.18
CA TYR A 392 -16.07 67.55 21.01
C TYR A 392 -15.21 68.82 21.21
N HIS A 393 -15.27 69.47 22.39
CA HIS A 393 -14.37 70.57 22.72
C HIS A 393 -12.91 70.08 22.80
N LEU A 394 -12.65 68.97 23.49
CA LEU A 394 -11.29 68.45 23.69
C LEU A 394 -10.62 67.99 22.38
N GLY A 395 -11.34 67.26 21.52
CA GLY A 395 -10.86 66.76 20.24
C GLY A 395 -10.43 67.89 19.30
N ARG A 396 -11.15 69.02 19.32
CA ARG A 396 -10.76 70.24 18.59
C ARG A 396 -9.52 70.93 19.17
N LYS A 397 -9.23 70.77 20.47
CA LYS A 397 -7.98 71.27 21.09
C LYS A 397 -6.78 70.35 20.85
N VAL A 398 -7.00 69.03 20.78
CA VAL A 398 -5.96 68.03 20.45
C VAL A 398 -5.57 68.10 18.97
N GLY A 399 -6.55 68.24 18.06
CA GLY A 399 -6.33 68.26 16.62
C GLY A 399 -6.13 66.87 16.00
N ILE A 400 -6.32 66.77 14.68
CA ILE A 400 -6.28 65.49 13.95
C ILE A 400 -4.85 64.89 13.93
N GLU A 401 -3.83 65.73 13.79
CA GLU A 401 -2.43 65.31 13.72
C GLU A 401 -1.96 64.65 15.03
N ASN A 402 -2.27 65.23 16.19
CA ASN A 402 -1.91 64.63 17.48
C ASN A 402 -2.79 63.42 17.82
N TRP A 403 -4.10 63.50 17.58
CA TRP A 403 -5.01 62.37 17.82
C TRP A 403 -4.61 61.13 17.01
N ASN A 404 -4.25 61.32 15.73
CA ASN A 404 -3.73 60.25 14.87
C ASN A 404 -2.38 59.71 15.42
N ARG A 405 -1.46 60.59 15.85
CA ARG A 405 -0.20 60.20 16.51
C ARG A 405 -0.44 59.27 17.70
N TYR A 406 -1.31 59.66 18.65
CA TYR A 406 -1.59 58.81 19.82
C TYR A 406 -2.32 57.51 19.46
N ALA A 407 -3.23 57.53 18.48
CA ALA A 407 -3.85 56.31 17.96
C ALA A 407 -2.82 55.31 17.40
N LEU A 408 -1.84 55.79 16.63
CA LEU A 408 -0.75 54.97 16.09
C LEU A 408 0.23 54.49 17.18
N LEU A 409 0.50 55.31 18.21
CA LEU A 409 1.33 54.91 19.36
C LEU A 409 0.73 53.74 20.16
N PHE A 410 -0.59 53.63 20.20
CA PHE A 410 -1.31 52.48 20.79
C PHE A 410 -1.53 51.31 19.80
N GLY A 411 -0.95 51.37 18.60
CA GLY A 411 -0.94 50.27 17.64
C GLY A 411 -2.24 50.06 16.85
N PHE A 412 -3.13 51.05 16.82
CA PHE A 412 -4.27 51.04 15.88
C PHE A 412 -3.78 51.32 14.44
N GLY A 413 -4.53 50.84 13.44
CA GLY A 413 -4.11 50.94 12.03
C GLY A 413 -2.96 50.01 11.64
N GLN A 414 -2.58 49.07 12.51
CA GLN A 414 -1.44 48.18 12.35
C GLN A 414 -1.80 46.74 12.71
N SER A 415 -1.09 45.76 12.14
CA SER A 415 -1.15 44.36 12.58
C SER A 415 -0.72 44.22 14.05
N THR A 416 -1.41 43.38 14.80
CA THR A 416 -1.03 43.01 16.18
C THR A 416 0.02 41.91 16.22
N GLN A 417 0.25 41.22 15.09
CA GLN A 417 1.21 40.12 14.91
C GLN A 417 0.91 38.89 15.78
N ILE A 418 -0.37 38.61 16.03
CA ILE A 418 -0.83 37.34 16.61
C ILE A 418 -0.41 36.14 15.73
N ASP A 419 -0.18 34.97 16.31
CA ASP A 419 0.44 33.83 15.59
C ASP A 419 -0.40 33.38 14.38
N ILE A 420 -1.74 33.50 14.49
CA ILE A 420 -2.69 33.19 13.42
C ILE A 420 -2.97 34.37 12.47
N ALA A 421 -2.18 35.46 12.47
CA ALA A 421 -2.40 36.65 11.63
C ALA A 421 -2.50 36.32 10.12
N ALA A 422 -1.80 35.27 9.66
CA ALA A 422 -1.86 34.77 8.30
C ALA A 422 -3.26 34.28 7.86
N ASP A 423 -4.22 34.08 8.79
CA ASP A 423 -5.62 33.80 8.47
C ASP A 423 -6.37 35.02 7.90
N GLY A 424 -5.73 36.18 7.86
CA GLY A 424 -6.25 37.42 7.32
C GLY A 424 -6.66 38.38 8.42
N GLU A 425 -5.70 38.75 9.29
CA GLU A 425 -5.85 39.87 10.22
C GLU A 425 -6.10 41.17 9.44
N ALA A 426 -7.17 41.88 9.80
CA ALA A 426 -7.50 43.20 9.29
C ALA A 426 -6.72 44.28 10.07
N HIS A 427 -6.34 45.36 9.39
CA HIS A 427 -5.50 46.40 9.98
C HIS A 427 -6.30 47.56 10.61
N GLY A 428 -7.61 47.62 10.39
CA GLY A 428 -8.42 48.78 10.74
C GLY A 428 -8.09 49.98 9.85
N LEU A 429 -8.74 51.10 10.16
CA LEU A 429 -8.54 52.38 9.50
C LEU A 429 -8.47 53.47 10.57
N VAL A 430 -7.32 54.12 10.72
CA VAL A 430 -7.16 55.33 11.55
C VAL A 430 -7.02 56.52 10.60
N PRO A 431 -8.08 57.32 10.39
CA PRO A 431 -8.01 58.45 9.48
C PRO A 431 -6.94 59.46 9.91
N ASP A 432 -6.15 59.90 8.95
CA ASP A 432 -5.27 61.06 9.07
C ASP A 432 -5.83 62.22 8.21
N ARG A 433 -5.09 63.32 8.17
CA ARG A 433 -5.43 64.45 7.30
C ARG A 433 -5.36 64.09 5.81
N THR A 434 -4.34 63.35 5.38
CA THR A 434 -4.15 63.02 3.96
C THR A 434 -5.22 62.07 3.44
N TYR A 435 -5.80 61.21 4.29
CA TYR A 435 -6.95 60.38 3.98
C TYR A 435 -8.15 61.22 3.52
N TYR A 436 -8.53 62.26 4.27
CA TYR A 436 -9.66 63.13 3.89
C TYR A 436 -9.33 64.05 2.72
N GLU A 437 -8.09 64.52 2.59
CA GLU A 437 -7.66 65.28 1.41
C GLU A 437 -7.71 64.42 0.13
N LYS A 438 -7.36 63.12 0.20
CA LYS A 438 -7.52 62.16 -0.91
C LYS A 438 -8.99 61.78 -1.18
N ARG A 439 -9.80 61.56 -0.13
CA ARG A 439 -11.18 61.07 -0.25
C ARG A 439 -12.21 62.16 -0.60
N ASN A 440 -12.05 63.35 -0.03
CA ASN A 440 -13.03 64.44 -0.10
C ASN A 440 -12.44 65.73 -0.73
N GLY A 441 -11.18 65.72 -1.19
CA GLY A 441 -10.48 66.90 -1.71
C GLY A 441 -10.02 67.91 -0.66
N LYS A 442 -10.49 67.79 0.60
CA LYS A 442 -10.07 68.61 1.75
C LYS A 442 -10.49 68.00 3.09
N TRP A 443 -9.72 68.33 4.13
CA TRP A 443 -10.12 68.15 5.53
C TRP A 443 -11.16 69.20 5.98
N PHE A 444 -11.99 68.83 6.96
CA PHE A 444 -12.95 69.71 7.64
C PHE A 444 -12.90 69.42 9.16
N GLU A 445 -12.84 70.45 10.01
CA GLU A 445 -12.84 70.27 11.49
C GLU A 445 -14.05 69.47 12.00
N GLY A 446 -15.20 69.54 11.32
CA GLY A 446 -16.42 68.81 11.72
C GLY A 446 -16.24 67.29 11.76
N ASN A 447 -15.28 66.75 11.01
CA ASN A 447 -14.93 65.33 11.05
C ASN A 447 -14.32 64.95 12.41
N MET A 448 -13.57 65.86 13.04
CA MET A 448 -12.92 65.66 14.34
C MET A 448 -13.93 65.35 15.45
N LEU A 449 -15.15 65.91 15.35
CA LEU A 449 -16.22 65.65 16.31
C LEU A 449 -16.56 64.16 16.38
N ASN A 450 -16.63 63.47 15.23
CA ASN A 450 -16.88 62.02 15.20
C ASN A 450 -15.64 61.23 15.65
N LEU A 451 -14.45 61.59 15.16
CA LEU A 451 -13.21 60.86 15.44
C LEU A 451 -12.83 60.88 16.93
N CYS A 452 -12.97 62.03 17.61
CA CYS A 452 -12.64 62.13 19.03
C CYS A 452 -13.54 61.30 19.95
N ILE A 453 -14.74 60.91 19.49
CA ILE A 453 -15.65 60.00 20.19
C ILE A 453 -15.64 58.57 19.63
N GLY A 454 -14.72 58.26 18.71
CA GLY A 454 -14.51 56.93 18.13
C GLY A 454 -15.51 56.51 17.05
N GLN A 455 -16.14 57.46 16.36
CA GLN A 455 -17.11 57.24 15.27
C GLN A 455 -16.56 57.80 13.93
N GLY A 456 -17.35 57.74 12.86
CA GLY A 456 -16.97 58.22 11.53
C GLY A 456 -16.18 57.16 10.75
N GLU A 457 -15.14 57.56 10.02
CA GLU A 457 -14.28 56.65 9.25
C GLU A 457 -13.26 55.83 10.10
N LEU A 458 -13.23 56.01 11.43
CA LEU A 458 -12.39 55.19 12.30
C LEU A 458 -12.93 53.75 12.40
N LEU A 459 -12.09 52.78 12.05
CA LEU A 459 -12.36 51.35 12.19
C LEU A 459 -11.22 50.65 12.92
N THR A 460 -11.58 49.71 13.79
CA THR A 460 -10.63 48.95 14.63
C THR A 460 -11.07 47.50 14.74
N THR A 461 -10.12 46.58 14.93
CA THR A 461 -10.45 45.18 15.28
C THR A 461 -10.58 45.02 16.81
N PRO A 462 -11.42 44.11 17.32
CA PRO A 462 -11.47 43.80 18.75
C PRO A 462 -10.12 43.39 19.34
N LEU A 463 -9.24 42.76 18.55
CA LEU A 463 -7.88 42.40 18.94
C LEU A 463 -6.96 43.61 19.08
N GLN A 464 -7.08 44.63 18.22
CA GLN A 464 -6.43 45.94 18.45
C GLN A 464 -6.97 46.60 19.73
N VAL A 465 -8.27 46.56 19.97
CA VAL A 465 -8.89 47.11 21.19
C VAL A 465 -8.45 46.34 22.45
N ALA A 466 -8.25 45.02 22.37
CA ALA A 466 -7.67 44.21 23.44
C ALA A 466 -6.20 44.51 23.69
N ARG A 467 -5.39 44.65 22.63
CA ARG A 467 -3.99 45.10 22.71
C ARG A 467 -3.87 46.49 23.35
N TYR A 468 -4.78 47.40 22.98
CA TYR A 468 -4.89 48.73 23.56
C TYR A 468 -5.24 48.69 25.05
N ASN A 469 -6.29 47.94 25.43
CA ASN A 469 -6.72 47.76 26.81
C ASN A 469 -5.60 47.13 27.68
N ALA A 470 -4.90 46.13 27.15
CA ALA A 470 -3.72 45.54 27.79
C ALA A 470 -2.58 46.55 27.96
N ALA A 471 -2.36 47.44 26.99
CA ALA A 471 -1.35 48.49 27.07
C ALA A 471 -1.71 49.58 28.10
N LEU A 472 -3.00 49.91 28.26
CA LEU A 472 -3.46 50.76 29.38
C LEU A 472 -3.19 50.06 30.72
N ALA A 473 -3.52 48.77 30.83
CA ALA A 473 -3.33 47.98 32.04
C ALA A 473 -1.85 47.84 32.44
N SER A 474 -0.93 47.63 31.50
CA SER A 474 0.50 47.36 31.82
C SER A 474 1.44 48.54 31.64
N GLY A 475 1.09 49.54 30.84
CA GLY A 475 2.00 50.61 30.40
C GLY A 475 2.94 50.20 29.26
N LYS A 476 2.72 49.03 28.65
CA LYS A 476 3.52 48.51 27.53
C LYS A 476 2.61 48.06 26.39
N LEU A 477 2.89 48.53 25.18
CA LEU A 477 2.31 47.94 23.98
C LEU A 477 2.95 46.56 23.76
N LEU A 478 2.12 45.52 23.77
CA LEU A 478 2.55 44.12 23.64
C LEU A 478 2.04 43.49 22.34
N ASN A 479 2.55 42.32 21.98
CA ASN A 479 1.97 41.50 20.91
C ASN A 479 1.13 40.35 21.52
N PRO A 480 -0.18 40.25 21.20
CA PRO A 480 -1.02 39.15 21.65
C PRO A 480 -0.57 37.82 21.04
N HIS A 481 -0.55 36.74 21.80
CA HIS A 481 -0.15 35.41 21.31
C HIS A 481 -0.91 34.24 21.98
N ILE A 482 -1.08 33.18 21.21
CA ILE A 482 -1.85 31.97 21.50
C ILE A 482 -0.93 30.76 21.77
N LEU A 483 0.31 30.79 21.26
CA LEU A 483 1.30 29.72 21.40
C LEU A 483 2.21 29.94 22.62
N THR A 484 2.44 28.92 23.46
CA THR A 484 3.32 29.06 24.64
C THR A 484 4.82 29.16 24.30
N ASP A 485 5.22 28.82 23.07
CA ASP A 485 6.58 28.97 22.54
C ASP A 485 6.84 30.36 21.92
N THR A 486 5.82 31.20 21.76
CA THR A 486 5.99 32.55 21.19
C THR A 486 6.62 33.52 22.19
N ALA A 487 7.79 34.06 21.84
CA ALA A 487 8.53 34.97 22.69
C ALA A 487 7.78 36.31 22.92
N THR A 488 7.52 36.62 24.19
CA THR A 488 6.90 37.87 24.66
C THR A 488 7.63 39.12 24.12
N LYS A 489 6.93 39.92 23.33
CA LYS A 489 7.40 41.23 22.84
C LYS A 489 6.59 42.34 23.52
N THR A 490 7.28 43.23 24.23
CA THR A 490 6.67 44.40 24.89
C THR A 490 7.52 45.66 24.67
N THR A 491 6.87 46.76 24.29
CA THR A 491 7.48 48.09 24.13
C THR A 491 6.82 49.05 25.13
N PRO A 492 7.57 49.75 26.01
CA PRO A 492 6.98 50.77 26.88
C PRO A 492 6.24 51.85 26.09
N LEU A 493 5.09 52.30 26.59
CA LEU A 493 4.36 53.41 25.97
C LEU A 493 5.15 54.73 26.18
N PRO A 494 5.39 55.54 25.13
CA PRO A 494 6.09 56.81 25.25
C PRO A 494 5.13 57.92 25.69
N ILE A 495 4.59 57.78 26.90
CA ILE A 495 3.70 58.75 27.57
C ILE A 495 4.13 58.92 29.04
N ALA A 496 3.75 60.02 29.68
CA ALA A 496 4.03 60.24 31.10
C ALA A 496 3.35 59.16 31.99
N PRO A 497 4.06 58.57 32.97
CA PRO A 497 3.46 57.61 33.90
C PRO A 497 2.26 58.18 34.68
N THR A 498 2.32 59.47 35.05
CA THR A 498 1.24 60.21 35.70
C THR A 498 -0.02 60.30 34.84
N THR A 499 0.11 60.53 33.53
CA THR A 499 -1.01 60.49 32.57
C THR A 499 -1.67 59.11 32.56
N LEU A 500 -0.86 58.05 32.55
CA LEU A 500 -1.36 56.68 32.55
C LEU A 500 -2.07 56.33 33.87
N GLU A 501 -1.49 56.67 35.02
CA GLU A 501 -2.08 56.48 36.35
C GLU A 501 -3.39 57.26 36.51
N ALA A 502 -3.44 58.52 36.05
CA ALA A 502 -4.68 59.30 36.01
C ALA A 502 -5.77 58.62 35.17
N ILE A 503 -5.41 58.09 34.00
CA ILE A 503 -6.35 57.34 33.13
C ILE A 503 -6.82 56.04 33.81
N ARG A 504 -5.94 55.27 34.46
CA ARG A 504 -6.34 54.08 35.24
C ARG A 504 -7.30 54.43 36.38
N SER A 505 -7.00 55.51 37.12
CA SER A 505 -7.86 56.04 38.18
C SER A 505 -9.26 56.43 37.66
N MET A 506 -9.32 57.15 36.53
CA MET A 506 -10.58 57.54 35.91
C MET A 506 -11.36 56.34 35.34
N MET A 507 -10.68 55.33 34.79
CA MET A 507 -11.31 54.07 34.36
C MET A 507 -11.83 53.23 35.54
N HIS A 508 -11.19 53.29 36.71
CA HIS A 508 -11.75 52.71 37.94
C HIS A 508 -13.00 53.46 38.39
N ASP A 509 -12.98 54.80 38.38
CA ASP A 509 -14.17 55.62 38.70
C ASP A 509 -15.38 55.33 37.78
N VAL A 510 -15.16 54.99 36.50
CA VAL A 510 -16.22 54.59 35.55
C VAL A 510 -16.96 53.31 35.98
N VAL A 511 -16.34 52.43 36.76
CA VAL A 511 -16.94 51.18 37.26
C VAL A 511 -17.36 51.30 38.73
N ALA A 512 -16.55 51.94 39.56
CA ALA A 512 -16.77 52.01 41.01
C ALA A 512 -17.84 53.03 41.44
N ARG A 513 -18.07 54.11 40.69
CA ARG A 513 -19.02 55.17 41.11
C ARG A 513 -20.46 54.86 40.73
N PRO A 514 -21.47 55.24 41.54
CA PRO A 514 -22.89 55.04 41.23
C PRO A 514 -23.37 55.64 39.90
N THR A 515 -22.71 56.71 39.43
CA THR A 515 -22.97 57.42 38.16
C THR A 515 -22.11 56.94 36.99
N GLY A 516 -21.20 55.98 37.21
CA GLY A 516 -20.30 55.46 36.19
C GLY A 516 -20.97 54.50 35.22
N THR A 517 -20.75 54.68 33.91
CA THR A 517 -21.39 53.85 32.88
C THR A 517 -20.96 52.38 32.88
N GLY A 518 -19.85 52.04 33.53
CA GLY A 518 -19.29 50.69 33.62
C GLY A 518 -19.74 49.88 34.85
N ARG A 519 -20.61 50.43 35.71
CA ARG A 519 -20.94 49.87 37.04
C ARG A 519 -21.30 48.39 37.09
N HIS A 520 -21.95 47.84 36.05
CA HIS A 520 -22.27 46.42 35.99
C HIS A 520 -21.06 45.47 35.85
N ALA A 521 -19.84 46.00 35.70
CA ALA A 521 -18.59 45.23 35.74
C ALA A 521 -17.93 45.17 37.12
N GLN A 522 -18.50 45.82 38.15
CA GLN A 522 -17.94 45.88 39.50
C GLN A 522 -17.88 44.49 40.15
N LEU A 523 -16.80 44.20 40.88
CA LEU A 523 -16.66 43.03 41.76
C LEU A 523 -16.50 43.52 43.22
N PRO A 524 -16.85 42.72 44.25
CA PRO A 524 -16.82 43.18 45.64
C PRO A 524 -15.41 43.46 46.16
N ASP A 525 -14.50 42.50 45.99
CA ASP A 525 -13.16 42.49 46.62
C ASP A 525 -12.01 42.77 45.63
N ILE A 526 -12.35 43.18 44.40
CA ILE A 526 -11.38 43.34 43.30
C ILE A 526 -11.63 44.68 42.60
N SER A 527 -10.61 45.52 42.55
CA SER A 527 -10.62 46.77 41.80
C SER A 527 -10.72 46.48 40.29
N VAL A 528 -11.74 47.04 39.64
CA VAL A 528 -11.96 46.88 38.19
C VAL A 528 -11.94 48.25 37.54
N ALA A 529 -11.01 48.46 36.61
CA ALA A 529 -11.02 49.62 35.71
C ALA A 529 -11.69 49.23 34.40
N GLY A 530 -12.46 50.13 33.78
CA GLY A 530 -13.05 49.88 32.47
C GLY A 530 -13.66 51.09 31.78
N LYS A 531 -14.12 50.88 30.54
CA LYS A 531 -14.79 51.90 29.73
C LYS A 531 -15.82 51.30 28.78
N THR A 532 -17.03 51.88 28.77
CA THR A 532 -18.09 51.55 27.80
C THR A 532 -17.90 52.26 26.45
N GLY A 533 -18.34 51.61 25.38
CA GLY A 533 -18.58 52.19 24.08
C GLY A 533 -19.96 51.78 23.52
N THR A 534 -20.52 52.62 22.67
CA THR A 534 -21.76 52.36 21.92
C THR A 534 -21.52 52.90 20.51
N ALA A 535 -21.24 52.01 19.55
CA ALA A 535 -20.90 52.39 18.17
C ALA A 535 -22.16 52.39 17.30
N GLN A 536 -22.43 53.52 16.63
CA GLN A 536 -23.69 53.72 15.93
C GLN A 536 -23.74 52.88 14.65
N ASN A 537 -24.86 52.17 14.43
CA ASN A 537 -25.03 51.33 13.25
C ASN A 537 -26.17 51.84 12.36
N PRO A 538 -25.88 52.40 11.16
CA PRO A 538 -26.92 52.81 10.20
C PRO A 538 -27.84 51.69 9.69
N HIS A 539 -27.54 50.43 9.99
CA HIS A 539 -28.23 49.24 9.50
C HIS A 539 -28.89 48.39 10.62
N GLY A 540 -28.99 48.91 11.86
CA GLY A 540 -29.66 48.20 12.96
C GLY A 540 -29.41 48.85 14.32
N ASN A 541 -29.52 48.07 15.40
CA ASN A 541 -29.10 48.52 16.72
C ASN A 541 -27.59 48.79 16.77
N ASP A 542 -27.17 49.67 17.67
CA ASP A 542 -25.77 49.99 17.94
C ASP A 542 -24.94 48.77 18.39
N HIS A 543 -23.63 48.82 18.19
CA HIS A 543 -22.69 47.83 18.69
C HIS A 543 -22.29 48.16 20.13
N ALA A 544 -22.53 47.21 21.04
CA ALA A 544 -22.24 47.35 22.46
C ALA A 544 -20.78 46.95 22.73
N TRP A 545 -19.98 47.91 23.20
CA TRP A 545 -18.57 47.71 23.55
C TRP A 545 -18.34 47.87 25.05
N PHE A 546 -17.43 47.07 25.60
CA PHE A 546 -16.84 47.31 26.92
C PHE A 546 -15.40 46.80 26.97
N VAL A 547 -14.52 47.57 27.59
CA VAL A 547 -13.15 47.15 27.96
C VAL A 547 -12.99 47.24 29.47
N ALA A 548 -12.26 46.30 30.06
CA ALA A 548 -11.87 46.35 31.47
C ALA A 548 -10.54 45.64 31.74
N PHE A 549 -9.92 45.93 32.88
CA PHE A 549 -8.81 45.16 33.43
C PHE A 549 -8.86 45.12 34.97
N ALA A 550 -8.30 44.06 35.55
CA ALA A 550 -8.32 43.84 37.01
C ALA A 550 -7.14 42.96 37.51
N PRO A 551 -6.73 43.10 38.78
CA PRO A 551 -6.93 44.27 39.65
C PRO A 551 -6.35 45.55 39.02
N VAL A 552 -6.70 46.75 39.50
CA VAL A 552 -6.19 48.01 38.93
C VAL A 552 -4.71 48.25 39.23
N GLU A 553 -4.25 47.81 40.41
CA GLU A 553 -2.92 48.08 40.95
C GLU A 553 -1.86 47.12 40.38
N LYS A 554 -2.27 45.87 40.11
CA LYS A 554 -1.44 44.84 39.47
C LYS A 554 -2.29 43.99 38.50
N PRO A 555 -2.63 44.51 37.31
CA PRO A 555 -3.52 43.82 36.38
C PRO A 555 -3.01 42.43 35.99
N ARG A 556 -3.85 41.41 36.18
CA ARG A 556 -3.61 40.01 35.77
C ARG A 556 -4.40 39.63 34.52
N ILE A 557 -5.48 40.36 34.23
CA ILE A 557 -6.36 40.10 33.09
C ILE A 557 -6.90 41.43 32.56
N ALA A 558 -6.89 41.57 31.24
CA ALA A 558 -7.62 42.60 30.50
C ALA A 558 -8.65 41.92 29.58
N ILE A 559 -9.89 42.40 29.58
CA ILE A 559 -11.00 41.85 28.80
C ILE A 559 -11.58 42.93 27.89
N THR A 560 -11.73 42.58 26.61
CA THR A 560 -12.48 43.36 25.62
C THR A 560 -13.70 42.57 25.19
N VAL A 561 -14.88 43.20 25.19
CA VAL A 561 -16.16 42.64 24.76
C VAL A 561 -16.80 43.52 23.70
N LEU A 562 -17.24 42.90 22.60
CA LEU A 562 -18.05 43.49 21.55
C LEU A 562 -19.28 42.61 21.30
N VAL A 563 -20.47 43.20 21.33
CA VAL A 563 -21.72 42.57 20.87
C VAL A 563 -22.28 43.37 19.69
N GLU A 564 -22.34 42.76 18.51
CA GLU A 564 -22.95 43.37 17.34
C GLU A 564 -24.45 43.55 17.56
N ASN A 565 -24.96 44.75 17.31
CA ASN A 565 -26.38 45.07 17.46
C ASN A 565 -26.94 44.88 18.88
N GLY A 566 -26.06 44.83 19.89
CA GLY A 566 -26.40 44.68 21.31
C GLY A 566 -26.85 45.97 22.02
N GLY A 567 -26.81 47.12 21.34
CA GLY A 567 -27.19 48.41 21.93
C GLY A 567 -26.16 48.94 22.92
N GLY A 568 -26.55 49.14 24.18
CA GLY A 568 -25.73 49.81 25.19
C GLY A 568 -24.56 48.96 25.73
N GLY A 569 -23.33 49.46 25.60
CA GLY A 569 -22.13 48.83 26.17
C GLY A 569 -22.22 48.53 27.67
N GLY A 570 -22.77 49.48 28.45
CA GLY A 570 -22.93 49.33 29.90
C GLY A 570 -24.04 48.37 30.35
N SER A 571 -25.00 48.05 29.48
CA SER A 571 -26.13 47.15 29.79
C SER A 571 -25.95 45.73 29.28
N VAL A 572 -25.07 45.51 28.28
CA VAL A 572 -24.86 44.19 27.66
C VAL A 572 -23.40 43.73 27.74
N ALA A 573 -22.45 44.56 27.34
CA ALA A 573 -21.03 44.16 27.29
C ALA A 573 -20.35 44.16 28.68
N ALA A 574 -20.73 45.09 29.57
CA ALA A 574 -20.18 45.15 30.93
C ALA A 574 -20.57 43.93 31.83
N PRO A 575 -21.84 43.46 31.88
CA PRO A 575 -22.18 42.22 32.59
C PRO A 575 -21.45 40.97 32.05
N ILE A 576 -21.24 40.89 30.73
CA ILE A 576 -20.46 39.79 30.11
C ILE A 576 -19.02 39.81 30.65
N ALA A 577 -18.36 40.97 30.68
CA ALA A 577 -17.03 41.09 31.25
C ALA A 577 -16.99 40.77 32.76
N GLN A 578 -18.00 41.18 33.54
CA GLN A 578 -18.12 40.86 34.96
C GLN A 578 -18.06 39.35 35.22
N LYS A 579 -18.82 38.56 34.46
CA LYS A 579 -18.87 37.10 34.57
C LYS A 579 -17.50 36.47 34.35
N ILE A 580 -16.72 36.97 33.39
CA ILE A 580 -15.41 36.40 33.02
C ILE A 580 -14.30 36.87 33.97
N LEU A 581 -14.34 38.11 34.45
CA LEU A 581 -13.46 38.57 35.54
C LEU A 581 -13.69 37.71 36.79
N LYS A 582 -14.95 37.50 37.19
CA LYS A 582 -15.29 36.61 38.32
C LYS A 582 -14.73 35.19 38.12
N THR A 583 -15.03 34.57 36.98
CA THR A 583 -14.57 33.21 36.67
C THR A 583 -13.04 33.09 36.68
N PHE A 584 -12.32 34.11 36.22
CA PHE A 584 -10.86 34.12 36.26
C PHE A 584 -10.33 34.07 37.70
N PHE A 585 -10.84 34.91 38.61
CA PHE A 585 -10.37 34.89 40.00
C PHE A 585 -10.83 33.67 40.80
N GLU A 586 -11.92 33.00 40.38
CA GLU A 586 -12.33 31.70 40.94
C GLU A 586 -11.35 30.56 40.58
N TYR A 587 -10.75 30.56 39.39
CA TYR A 587 -9.82 29.49 38.95
C TYR A 587 -8.33 29.78 39.14
N TYR A 588 -7.94 31.04 39.37
CA TYR A 588 -6.54 31.48 39.52
C TYR A 588 -6.20 31.95 40.94
N GLY A 589 -6.91 31.41 41.93
CA GLY A 589 -6.60 31.46 43.36
C GLY A 589 -6.23 30.05 43.88
N GLU A 590 -5.23 29.99 44.75
CA GLU A 590 -4.62 28.78 45.34
C GLU A 590 -4.01 27.74 44.36
N GLU A 591 -2.69 27.82 44.19
CA GLU A 591 -1.87 26.68 43.79
C GLU A 591 -1.56 25.80 45.00
N LYS A 592 -1.76 24.47 44.87
CA LYS A 592 -1.22 23.46 45.80
C LYS A 592 -0.65 22.28 45.01
N ASP A 593 0.61 21.96 45.29
CA ASP A 593 1.45 21.05 44.51
C ASP A 593 1.17 19.56 44.86
N PRO A 594 1.07 18.63 43.88
CA PRO A 594 0.82 17.21 44.14
C PRO A 594 2.11 16.36 44.12
N ASN A 595 2.11 15.19 44.78
CA ASN A 595 2.80 13.92 44.41
C ASN A 595 2.85 12.91 45.59
N LEU A 596 3.52 11.75 45.38
CA LEU A 596 3.77 10.55 46.24
C LEU A 596 2.87 9.34 45.85
N VAL A 597 3.35 8.09 45.65
CA VAL A 597 4.71 7.45 45.72
C VAL A 597 4.84 6.29 44.69
N ALA A 598 6.06 5.78 44.52
CA ALA A 598 6.56 4.89 43.45
C ALA A 598 6.25 3.36 43.49
N GLU A 599 6.57 2.75 42.34
CA GLU A 599 7.02 1.39 41.97
C GLU A 599 7.37 0.31 43.03
N GLN A 600 7.28 -0.99 42.64
CA GLN A 600 8.46 -1.91 42.52
C GLN A 600 8.16 -3.36 42.00
N ASN A 601 8.96 -3.82 41.03
CA ASN A 601 9.72 -5.10 40.86
C ASN A 601 9.11 -6.50 41.24
N VAL A 602 9.08 -7.59 40.41
CA VAL A 602 10.14 -8.37 39.66
C VAL A 602 10.83 -9.47 40.51
N PRO A 603 11.27 -10.68 40.02
CA PRO A 603 10.90 -11.58 38.89
C PRO A 603 10.17 -12.88 39.41
N THR A 604 10.35 -14.21 39.09
CA THR A 604 11.19 -15.07 38.21
C THR A 604 10.59 -16.51 38.06
N PRO A 605 10.78 -17.27 36.94
CA PRO A 605 10.45 -18.72 36.82
C PRO A 605 11.69 -19.66 36.71
N ASN A 606 11.52 -20.99 36.88
CA ASN A 606 12.63 -21.98 36.73
C ASN A 606 12.22 -23.38 36.18
N GLN A 607 13.19 -24.21 35.83
CA GLN A 607 13.19 -25.20 34.72
C GLN A 607 12.99 -26.71 35.05
N ALA A 608 12.87 -27.51 33.96
CA ALA A 608 13.63 -28.76 33.65
C ALA A 608 12.97 -30.16 33.78
N THR A 609 12.98 -30.94 32.68
CA THR A 609 13.90 -32.10 32.42
C THR A 609 13.50 -32.96 31.19
N PRO A 610 14.44 -33.57 30.42
CA PRO A 610 14.13 -34.43 29.24
C PRO A 610 14.67 -35.89 29.31
N ARG A 611 14.13 -36.84 28.52
CA ARG A 611 14.73 -38.18 28.23
C ARG A 611 14.34 -38.79 26.85
N GLU A 612 15.35 -38.98 25.99
CA GLU A 612 15.84 -40.22 25.32
C GLU A 612 15.01 -41.56 25.39
N PHE A 613 15.06 -42.55 24.47
CA PHE A 613 15.73 -42.78 23.15
C PHE A 613 15.15 -44.06 22.44
N VAL A 614 15.79 -44.49 21.32
CA VAL A 614 15.92 -45.86 20.74
C VAL A 614 15.23 -46.13 19.37
N ASP A 615 15.98 -46.84 18.49
CA ASP A 615 15.70 -47.25 17.10
C ASP A 615 15.92 -48.78 16.94
N ILE A 616 15.18 -49.46 16.03
CA ILE A 616 15.36 -50.89 15.67
C ILE A 616 14.98 -51.12 14.19
N SER A 617 15.79 -51.90 13.44
CA SER A 617 15.57 -52.14 12.00
C SER A 617 16.02 -53.51 11.45
N ARG A 618 15.58 -53.82 10.21
CA ARG A 618 16.04 -54.83 9.23
C ARG A 618 15.42 -56.24 9.22
N PHE A 619 14.95 -56.65 8.04
CA PHE A 619 15.45 -57.75 7.16
C PHE A 619 14.78 -57.54 5.76
N VAL A 620 14.93 -58.27 4.65
CA VAL A 620 15.55 -59.56 4.22
C VAL A 620 16.33 -59.31 2.89
N ARG A 621 17.19 -60.23 2.42
CA ARG A 621 17.84 -60.16 1.08
C ARG A 621 17.23 -61.11 0.02
N ARG A 622 17.16 -60.62 -1.22
CA ARG A 622 17.45 -61.35 -2.48
C ARG A 622 18.66 -60.67 -3.15
N ASP A 623 19.32 -61.33 -4.09
CA ASP A 623 20.41 -60.73 -4.92
C ASP A 623 19.87 -59.76 -5.99
N LEU A 624 19.16 -58.75 -5.52
CA LEU A 624 18.72 -57.60 -6.30
C LEU A 624 19.86 -56.60 -6.43
N ASP A 625 19.77 -55.67 -7.39
CA ASP A 625 20.69 -54.53 -7.47
C ASP A 625 20.36 -53.51 -6.36
N ILE A 626 20.81 -53.80 -5.13
CA ILE A 626 20.55 -52.97 -3.95
C ILE A 626 20.95 -51.50 -4.19
N PRO A 627 22.11 -51.17 -4.81
CA PRO A 627 22.43 -49.79 -5.19
C PRO A 627 21.39 -49.14 -6.12
N LEU A 628 20.90 -49.85 -7.13
CA LEU A 628 19.85 -49.32 -8.03
C LEU A 628 18.52 -49.11 -7.29
N ILE A 629 18.10 -50.06 -6.44
CA ILE A 629 16.89 -49.94 -5.62
C ILE A 629 17.02 -48.77 -4.64
N THR A 630 18.15 -48.67 -3.93
CA THR A 630 18.40 -47.60 -2.96
C THR A 630 18.36 -46.23 -3.64
N ALA A 631 18.97 -46.08 -4.81
CA ALA A 631 18.91 -44.84 -5.58
C ALA A 631 17.48 -44.49 -6.00
N VAL A 632 16.72 -45.45 -6.56
CA VAL A 632 15.33 -45.21 -7.01
C VAL A 632 14.40 -44.91 -5.83
N CYS A 633 14.52 -45.64 -4.71
CA CYS A 633 13.75 -45.39 -3.49
C CYS A 633 14.10 -44.03 -2.87
N LEU A 634 15.38 -43.64 -2.83
CA LEU A 634 15.79 -42.32 -2.34
C LEU A 634 15.25 -41.19 -3.23
N THR A 635 15.36 -41.32 -4.55
CA THR A 635 14.78 -40.36 -5.51
C THR A 635 13.26 -40.25 -5.34
N THR A 636 12.56 -41.37 -5.13
CA THR A 636 11.09 -41.37 -4.88
C THR A 636 10.73 -40.75 -3.53
N LEU A 637 11.52 -41.01 -2.48
CA LEU A 637 11.32 -40.41 -1.15
C LEU A 637 11.50 -38.90 -1.20
N ILE A 638 12.54 -38.41 -1.89
CA ILE A 638 12.71 -36.96 -2.13
C ILE A 638 11.50 -36.42 -2.90
N GLY A 639 11.02 -37.11 -3.94
CA GLY A 639 9.79 -36.76 -4.65
C GLY A 639 8.58 -36.52 -3.73
N ILE A 640 8.32 -37.45 -2.80
CA ILE A 640 7.21 -37.33 -1.83
C ILE A 640 7.43 -36.13 -0.90
N ILE A 641 8.65 -35.92 -0.40
CA ILE A 641 9.02 -34.78 0.47
C ILE A 641 8.82 -33.45 -0.26
N MET A 642 9.21 -33.35 -1.54
CA MET A 642 9.01 -32.14 -2.35
C MET A 642 7.55 -31.91 -2.69
N ILE A 643 6.76 -32.95 -2.98
CA ILE A 643 5.32 -32.83 -3.26
C ILE A 643 4.57 -32.35 -2.01
N TYR A 644 4.96 -32.82 -0.82
CA TYR A 644 4.45 -32.29 0.44
C TYR A 644 4.75 -30.78 0.55
N SER A 645 6.01 -30.37 0.34
CA SER A 645 6.40 -28.96 0.42
C SER A 645 5.66 -28.08 -0.60
N ALA A 646 5.57 -28.55 -1.85
CA ALA A 646 4.82 -27.92 -2.94
C ALA A 646 3.29 -27.85 -2.71
N SER A 647 2.78 -28.55 -1.69
CA SER A 647 1.37 -28.51 -1.25
C SER A 647 1.17 -27.69 0.03
N TYR A 648 2.23 -27.37 0.76
CA TYR A 648 2.17 -26.83 2.12
C TYR A 648 1.59 -25.41 2.15
N ASN A 649 0.51 -25.23 2.92
CA ASN A 649 -0.33 -24.01 3.02
C ASN A 649 -1.33 -23.74 1.87
N TRP A 650 -1.62 -24.69 0.98
CA TRP A 650 -2.68 -24.49 -0.03
C TRP A 650 -4.10 -24.60 0.57
N ASP A 651 -4.63 -23.45 1.01
CA ASP A 651 -6.05 -23.13 1.33
C ASP A 651 -6.83 -24.28 2.03
N LEU A 652 -6.28 -24.75 3.16
CA LEU A 652 -6.89 -25.56 4.25
C LEU A 652 -7.70 -26.85 3.93
N GLY A 653 -7.86 -27.28 2.68
CA GLY A 653 -8.66 -28.48 2.34
C GLY A 653 -8.12 -29.39 1.22
N THR A 654 -7.27 -28.88 0.32
CA THR A 654 -6.76 -29.66 -0.84
C THR A 654 -5.35 -30.21 -0.63
N ALA A 655 -4.50 -29.49 0.10
CA ALA A 655 -3.09 -29.81 0.32
C ALA A 655 -2.83 -31.25 0.79
N GLY A 656 -3.58 -31.72 1.80
CA GLY A 656 -3.42 -33.07 2.36
C GLY A 656 -3.59 -34.17 1.32
N GLN A 657 -4.56 -34.00 0.42
CA GLN A 657 -4.97 -35.06 -0.49
C GLN A 657 -3.93 -35.40 -1.57
N ILE A 658 -2.99 -34.51 -1.90
CA ILE A 658 -2.08 -34.71 -3.04
C ILE A 658 -0.91 -35.62 -2.66
N TYR A 659 -0.22 -35.33 -1.56
CA TYR A 659 0.90 -36.16 -1.11
C TYR A 659 0.43 -37.54 -0.60
N GLU A 660 -0.75 -37.62 0.04
CA GLU A 660 -1.38 -38.89 0.43
C GLU A 660 -1.65 -39.77 -0.80
N LYS A 661 -2.24 -39.20 -1.86
CA LYS A 661 -2.43 -39.90 -3.13
C LYS A 661 -1.08 -40.37 -3.69
N GLN A 662 -0.03 -39.53 -3.69
CA GLN A 662 1.31 -39.94 -4.15
C GLN A 662 1.87 -41.12 -3.34
N ILE A 663 1.65 -41.17 -2.02
CA ILE A 663 2.06 -42.32 -1.19
C ILE A 663 1.33 -43.59 -1.61
N THR A 664 0.01 -43.53 -1.85
CA THR A 664 -0.74 -44.70 -2.36
C THR A 664 -0.23 -45.15 -3.73
N TRP A 665 0.09 -44.22 -4.64
CA TRP A 665 0.69 -44.51 -5.93
C TRP A 665 2.09 -45.10 -5.81
N ALA A 666 2.92 -44.66 -4.85
CA ALA A 666 4.23 -45.23 -4.59
C ALA A 666 4.14 -46.70 -4.11
N VAL A 667 3.17 -47.02 -3.25
CA VAL A 667 2.91 -48.41 -2.82
C VAL A 667 2.46 -49.26 -4.01
N LEU A 668 1.52 -48.79 -4.83
CA LEU A 668 1.09 -49.48 -6.06
C LEU A 668 2.25 -49.66 -7.07
N ALA A 669 3.15 -48.68 -7.17
CA ALA A 669 4.31 -48.71 -8.04
C ALA A 669 5.36 -49.73 -7.58
N LEU A 670 5.58 -49.87 -6.26
CA LEU A 670 6.42 -50.92 -5.68
C LEU A 670 5.83 -52.32 -5.91
N ILE A 671 4.51 -52.48 -5.82
CA ILE A 671 3.81 -53.73 -6.16
C ILE A 671 4.01 -54.05 -7.66
N ALA A 672 3.84 -53.07 -8.55
CA ALA A 672 4.06 -53.25 -9.99
C ALA A 672 5.53 -53.60 -10.33
N LEU A 673 6.50 -53.02 -9.62
CA LEU A 673 7.91 -53.39 -9.72
C LEU A 673 8.14 -54.84 -9.29
N ALA A 674 7.59 -55.25 -8.14
CA ALA A 674 7.71 -56.62 -7.63
C ALA A 674 7.10 -57.67 -8.57
N ILE A 675 5.92 -57.39 -9.15
CA ILE A 675 5.30 -58.22 -10.18
C ILE A 675 6.19 -58.31 -11.43
N THR A 676 6.74 -57.18 -11.88
CA THR A 676 7.62 -57.12 -13.05
C THR A 676 8.93 -57.89 -12.84
N VAL A 677 9.46 -57.93 -11.62
CA VAL A 677 10.63 -58.75 -11.24
C VAL A 677 10.28 -60.24 -11.16
N ALA A 678 9.02 -60.60 -10.90
CA ALA A 678 8.57 -61.99 -10.82
C ALA A 678 8.27 -62.65 -12.18
N ILE A 679 7.84 -61.89 -13.20
CA ILE A 679 7.46 -62.44 -14.51
C ILE A 679 8.72 -62.77 -15.35
N PRO A 680 8.93 -64.02 -15.83
CA PRO A 680 10.12 -64.37 -16.60
C PRO A 680 10.23 -63.62 -17.94
N LEU A 681 11.45 -63.18 -18.31
CA LEU A 681 11.70 -62.43 -19.57
C LEU A 681 11.25 -63.16 -20.85
N LYS A 682 11.22 -64.51 -20.82
CA LYS A 682 10.61 -65.35 -21.86
C LYS A 682 9.18 -64.94 -22.21
N PHE A 683 8.37 -64.59 -21.21
CA PHE A 683 6.98 -64.17 -21.38
C PHE A 683 6.90 -62.88 -22.20
N PHE A 684 7.63 -61.84 -21.78
CA PHE A 684 7.67 -60.56 -22.50
C PHE A 684 8.23 -60.70 -23.92
N TYR A 685 9.20 -61.60 -24.15
CA TYR A 685 9.63 -61.95 -25.50
C TYR A 685 8.48 -62.57 -26.31
N ALA A 686 7.82 -63.62 -25.81
CA ALA A 686 6.75 -64.32 -26.51
C ALA A 686 5.55 -63.42 -26.84
N PHE A 687 5.13 -62.56 -25.91
CA PHE A 687 3.93 -61.72 -26.04
C PHE A 687 4.17 -60.31 -26.61
N ALA A 688 5.42 -59.90 -26.89
CA ALA A 688 5.76 -58.54 -27.34
C ALA A 688 4.85 -57.93 -28.44
N TYR A 689 4.52 -58.69 -29.49
CA TYR A 689 3.63 -58.22 -30.57
C TYR A 689 2.17 -58.04 -30.11
N ILE A 690 1.70 -58.90 -29.20
CA ILE A 690 0.33 -58.85 -28.65
C ILE A 690 0.20 -57.65 -27.70
N LEU A 691 1.21 -57.45 -26.83
CA LEU A 691 1.29 -56.28 -25.93
C LEU A 691 1.32 -54.96 -26.73
N TYR A 692 2.08 -54.92 -27.83
CA TYR A 692 2.09 -53.76 -28.72
C TYR A 692 0.71 -53.51 -29.35
N GLY A 693 0.09 -54.53 -29.96
CA GLY A 693 -1.24 -54.40 -30.59
C GLY A 693 -2.32 -53.94 -29.60
N LEU A 694 -2.34 -54.51 -28.39
CA LEU A 694 -3.25 -54.10 -27.32
C LEU A 694 -2.99 -52.65 -26.89
N SER A 695 -1.73 -52.22 -26.77
CA SER A 695 -1.39 -50.84 -26.41
C SER A 695 -1.82 -49.81 -27.49
N VAL A 696 -1.75 -50.17 -28.77
CA VAL A 696 -2.25 -49.33 -29.88
C VAL A 696 -3.78 -49.29 -29.89
N THR A 697 -4.44 -50.40 -29.57
CA THR A 697 -5.91 -50.46 -29.42
C THR A 697 -6.40 -49.54 -28.28
N LEU A 698 -5.70 -49.55 -27.13
CA LEU A 698 -6.00 -48.63 -26.02
C LEU A 698 -5.76 -47.15 -26.39
N LEU A 699 -4.73 -46.85 -27.17
CA LEU A 699 -4.49 -45.48 -27.68
C LEU A 699 -5.60 -45.01 -28.63
N LEU A 700 -6.11 -45.88 -29.50
CA LEU A 700 -7.26 -45.59 -30.37
C LEU A 700 -8.53 -45.34 -29.56
N LEU A 701 -8.84 -46.22 -28.60
CA LEU A 701 -10.08 -46.14 -27.81
C LEU A 701 -10.12 -44.87 -26.92
N VAL A 702 -8.98 -44.40 -26.40
CA VAL A 702 -8.92 -43.09 -25.72
C VAL A 702 -9.23 -41.94 -26.68
N LEU A 703 -8.78 -42.01 -27.94
CA LEU A 703 -8.98 -40.99 -28.96
C LEU A 703 -10.46 -40.85 -29.39
N GLU A 704 -11.24 -41.93 -29.27
CA GLU A 704 -12.69 -41.94 -29.51
C GLU A 704 -13.50 -41.37 -28.32
N LEU A 705 -12.90 -41.25 -27.13
CA LEU A 705 -13.53 -40.72 -25.91
C LEU A 705 -13.34 -39.19 -25.72
N GLY A 706 -12.96 -38.47 -26.79
CA GLY A 706 -12.79 -37.02 -26.82
C GLY A 706 -11.44 -36.52 -26.28
N ASP A 707 -11.40 -35.31 -25.73
CA ASP A 707 -10.15 -34.62 -25.29
C ASP A 707 -9.43 -35.25 -24.08
N ARG A 708 -9.83 -36.46 -23.64
CA ARG A 708 -9.26 -37.15 -22.48
C ARG A 708 -8.01 -37.94 -22.88
N ARG A 709 -7.00 -37.98 -22.00
CA ARG A 709 -5.75 -38.75 -22.23
C ARG A 709 -5.69 -40.08 -21.45
N TRP A 710 -6.67 -40.33 -20.58
CA TRP A 710 -6.60 -41.36 -19.55
C TRP A 710 -7.96 -42.06 -19.36
N PHE A 711 -7.91 -43.29 -18.86
CA PHE A 711 -9.08 -44.00 -18.34
C PHE A 711 -9.26 -43.72 -16.84
N ASN A 712 -10.51 -43.57 -16.41
CA ASN A 712 -10.90 -43.46 -15.00
C ASN A 712 -11.33 -44.84 -14.48
N LEU A 713 -10.62 -45.39 -13.49
CA LEU A 713 -10.94 -46.64 -12.82
C LEU A 713 -11.09 -46.36 -11.31
N GLY A 714 -12.21 -45.72 -10.95
CA GLY A 714 -12.42 -45.19 -9.60
C GLY A 714 -11.37 -44.13 -9.26
N PRO A 715 -10.62 -44.25 -8.14
CA PRO A 715 -9.56 -43.31 -7.76
C PRO A 715 -8.27 -43.44 -8.60
N VAL A 716 -8.19 -44.44 -9.50
CA VAL A 716 -7.00 -44.75 -10.31
C VAL A 716 -7.19 -44.21 -11.72
N HIS A 717 -6.33 -43.28 -12.15
CA HIS A 717 -6.26 -42.81 -13.54
C HIS A 717 -5.12 -43.53 -14.27
N ILE A 718 -5.40 -44.14 -15.43
CA ILE A 718 -4.39 -44.86 -16.23
C ILE A 718 -4.26 -44.21 -17.61
N GLN A 719 -3.06 -43.73 -17.93
CA GLN A 719 -2.71 -43.16 -19.24
C GLN A 719 -2.10 -44.25 -20.16
N PRO A 720 -2.77 -44.67 -21.26
CA PRO A 720 -2.27 -45.81 -22.06
C PRO A 720 -0.97 -45.55 -22.82
N SER A 721 -0.61 -44.28 -23.05
CA SER A 721 0.66 -43.89 -23.66
C SER A 721 1.87 -44.38 -22.84
N GLU A 722 1.76 -44.47 -21.51
CA GLU A 722 2.79 -45.05 -20.65
C GLU A 722 3.03 -46.54 -20.93
N LEU A 723 1.95 -47.32 -21.05
CA LEU A 723 2.04 -48.74 -21.40
C LEU A 723 2.55 -48.94 -22.83
N ALA A 724 2.12 -48.09 -23.77
CA ALA A 724 2.58 -48.13 -25.15
C ALA A 724 4.07 -47.81 -25.30
N LYS A 725 4.64 -46.89 -24.50
CA LYS A 725 6.10 -46.62 -24.46
C LYS A 725 6.89 -47.90 -24.15
N LEU A 726 6.47 -48.69 -23.16
CA LEU A 726 7.07 -49.99 -22.83
C LEU A 726 6.85 -51.03 -23.94
N ALA A 727 5.61 -51.18 -24.43
CA ALA A 727 5.27 -52.18 -25.44
C ALA A 727 6.02 -51.96 -26.77
N MET A 728 6.24 -50.69 -27.16
CA MET A 728 7.09 -50.30 -28.27
C MET A 728 8.55 -50.80 -28.08
N VAL A 729 9.15 -50.60 -26.90
CA VAL A 729 10.52 -51.11 -26.63
C VAL A 729 10.58 -52.64 -26.75
N LEU A 730 9.59 -53.35 -26.21
CA LEU A 730 9.55 -54.82 -26.29
C LEU A 730 9.47 -55.31 -27.76
N VAL A 731 8.60 -54.71 -28.58
CA VAL A 731 8.45 -55.13 -29.98
C VAL A 731 9.65 -54.73 -30.85
N LEU A 732 10.25 -53.56 -30.63
CA LEU A 732 11.48 -53.13 -31.30
C LEU A 732 12.67 -54.01 -30.92
N ALA A 733 12.83 -54.33 -29.62
CA ALA A 733 13.90 -55.21 -29.15
C ALA A 733 13.77 -56.62 -29.74
N ARG A 734 12.54 -57.18 -29.81
CA ARG A 734 12.29 -58.48 -30.47
C ARG A 734 12.51 -58.43 -31.98
N TYR A 735 12.16 -57.32 -32.63
CA TYR A 735 12.44 -57.13 -34.06
C TYR A 735 13.95 -57.12 -34.34
N LEU A 736 14.72 -56.40 -33.51
CA LEU A 736 16.16 -56.16 -33.69
C LEU A 736 17.06 -57.29 -33.15
N SER A 737 16.57 -58.17 -32.27
CA SER A 737 17.37 -59.29 -31.74
C SER A 737 17.65 -60.38 -32.77
N VAL A 738 16.82 -60.51 -33.81
CA VAL A 738 16.92 -61.54 -34.86
C VAL A 738 18.33 -61.60 -35.48
N ARG A 739 18.91 -62.80 -35.52
CA ARG A 739 20.36 -63.03 -35.72
C ARG A 739 20.90 -62.59 -37.09
N ASN A 740 20.09 -62.66 -38.15
CA ASN A 740 20.52 -62.49 -39.55
C ASN A 740 19.87 -61.30 -40.29
N ARG A 741 19.67 -60.14 -39.64
CA ARG A 741 19.17 -58.92 -40.33
C ARG A 741 20.28 -58.16 -41.06
N ASP A 742 20.07 -57.90 -42.35
CA ASP A 742 20.91 -57.06 -43.20
C ASP A 742 20.55 -55.57 -43.03
N PHE A 743 21.38 -54.83 -42.28
CA PHE A 743 21.24 -53.38 -42.06
C PHE A 743 21.68 -52.51 -43.25
N THR A 744 22.06 -53.08 -44.40
CA THR A 744 22.34 -52.32 -45.64
C THR A 744 21.10 -52.11 -46.51
N ARG A 745 19.99 -52.79 -46.20
CA ARG A 745 18.73 -52.72 -46.98
C ARG A 745 17.76 -51.74 -46.33
N ALA A 746 17.29 -50.76 -47.10
CA ALA A 746 16.30 -49.77 -46.62
C ALA A 746 15.03 -50.42 -46.00
N ARG A 747 14.55 -51.54 -46.58
CA ARG A 747 13.38 -52.29 -46.08
C ARG A 747 13.53 -52.77 -44.62
N THR A 748 14.76 -52.98 -44.13
CA THR A 748 15.05 -53.37 -42.73
C THR A 748 14.67 -52.29 -41.72
N PHE A 749 14.60 -51.02 -42.15
CA PHE A 749 14.29 -49.88 -41.29
C PHE A 749 12.81 -49.47 -41.32
N VAL A 750 12.10 -49.76 -42.42
CA VAL A 750 10.68 -49.37 -42.61
C VAL A 750 9.78 -49.91 -41.50
N GLN A 751 9.93 -51.18 -41.12
CA GLN A 751 9.06 -51.79 -40.11
C GLN A 751 9.27 -51.19 -38.70
N PRO A 752 10.50 -51.00 -38.18
CA PRO A 752 10.73 -50.22 -36.97
C PRO A 752 10.18 -48.80 -37.02
N PHE A 753 10.36 -48.09 -38.14
CA PHE A 753 9.80 -46.74 -38.28
C PHE A 753 8.27 -46.74 -38.18
N LEU A 754 7.57 -47.70 -38.78
CA LEU A 754 6.11 -47.83 -38.63
C LEU A 754 5.69 -48.19 -37.19
N LEU A 755 6.45 -49.05 -36.49
CA LEU A 755 6.21 -49.42 -35.09
C LEU A 755 6.40 -48.27 -34.09
N VAL A 756 7.07 -47.18 -34.50
CA VAL A 756 7.21 -45.94 -33.73
C VAL A 756 6.19 -44.90 -34.21
N LEU A 757 6.06 -44.73 -35.51
CA LEU A 757 5.23 -43.69 -36.13
C LEU A 757 3.75 -43.82 -35.77
N VAL A 758 3.22 -45.05 -35.69
CA VAL A 758 1.80 -45.29 -35.34
C VAL A 758 1.47 -44.74 -33.94
N PRO A 759 2.12 -45.17 -32.83
CA PRO A 759 1.83 -44.61 -31.52
C PRO A 759 2.22 -43.12 -31.42
N THR A 760 3.31 -42.66 -32.05
CA THR A 760 3.66 -41.23 -32.10
C THR A 760 2.52 -40.38 -32.68
N LEU A 761 1.93 -40.77 -33.80
CA LEU A 761 0.84 -40.02 -34.44
C LEU A 761 -0.48 -40.07 -33.64
N LEU A 762 -0.77 -41.18 -32.96
CA LEU A 762 -1.95 -41.28 -32.09
C LEU A 762 -1.82 -40.37 -30.85
N VAL A 763 -0.65 -40.36 -30.21
CA VAL A 763 -0.40 -39.53 -29.03
C VAL A 763 -0.26 -38.04 -29.39
N PHE A 764 0.31 -37.72 -30.55
CA PHE A 764 0.32 -36.35 -31.08
C PHE A 764 -1.09 -35.79 -31.33
N LYS A 765 -2.05 -36.66 -31.70
CA LYS A 765 -3.48 -36.32 -31.80
C LYS A 765 -4.19 -36.15 -30.45
N GLN A 766 -3.59 -36.52 -29.32
CA GLN A 766 -4.13 -36.37 -27.96
C GLN A 766 -3.63 -35.08 -27.26
N PRO A 767 -3.38 -34.01 -28.04
CA PRO A 767 -2.46 -32.90 -27.75
C PRO A 767 -1.19 -33.13 -26.90
N ASP A 768 -0.67 -34.36 -26.84
CA ASP A 768 0.42 -34.76 -25.95
C ASP A 768 1.77 -34.77 -26.68
N LEU A 769 2.28 -33.56 -26.96
CA LEU A 769 3.54 -33.37 -27.68
C LEU A 769 4.74 -34.00 -26.92
N GLY A 770 4.78 -33.83 -25.60
CA GLY A 770 5.85 -34.39 -24.76
C GLY A 770 5.96 -35.90 -24.92
N THR A 771 4.85 -36.62 -24.72
CA THR A 771 4.87 -38.09 -24.79
C THR A 771 5.09 -38.58 -26.23
N ALA A 772 4.57 -37.89 -27.25
CA ALA A 772 4.84 -38.21 -28.66
C ALA A 772 6.34 -38.09 -29.04
N LEU A 773 7.07 -37.17 -28.44
CA LEU A 773 8.53 -37.06 -28.61
C LEU A 773 9.29 -38.24 -27.96
N VAL A 774 8.80 -38.77 -26.84
CA VAL A 774 9.41 -39.95 -26.17
C VAL A 774 9.42 -41.17 -27.10
N PHE A 775 8.32 -41.48 -27.78
CA PHE A 775 8.27 -42.62 -28.72
C PHE A 775 9.36 -42.48 -29.79
N SER A 776 9.49 -41.29 -30.35
CA SER A 776 10.45 -40.96 -31.42
C SER A 776 11.92 -41.05 -30.95
N SER A 777 12.23 -40.74 -29.70
CA SER A 777 13.61 -40.70 -29.18
C SER A 777 14.27 -42.08 -29.10
N VAL A 778 13.47 -43.14 -28.91
CA VAL A 778 13.94 -44.50 -28.62
C VAL A 778 14.57 -45.20 -29.84
N ILE A 779 14.16 -44.86 -31.06
CA ILE A 779 14.51 -45.65 -32.26
C ILE A 779 16.00 -45.57 -32.62
N LEU A 780 16.62 -44.38 -32.48
CA LEU A 780 18.00 -44.13 -32.93
C LEU A 780 19.04 -44.81 -32.03
N PRO A 781 18.97 -44.73 -30.68
CA PRO A 781 19.88 -45.47 -29.81
C PRO A 781 19.71 -46.99 -29.93
N LEU A 782 18.48 -47.49 -30.12
CA LEU A 782 18.25 -48.92 -30.36
C LEU A 782 18.90 -49.40 -31.66
N PHE A 783 18.83 -48.63 -32.75
CA PHE A 783 19.54 -48.95 -33.98
C PHE A 783 21.07 -48.92 -33.81
N PHE A 784 21.61 -47.92 -33.11
CA PHE A 784 23.04 -47.86 -32.79
C PHE A 784 23.49 -49.08 -31.98
N TRP A 785 22.75 -49.44 -30.94
CA TRP A 785 23.01 -50.61 -30.11
C TRP A 785 22.94 -51.92 -30.90
N ALA A 786 21.91 -52.08 -31.74
CA ALA A 786 21.72 -53.25 -32.59
C ALA A 786 22.86 -53.46 -33.62
N GLY A 787 23.55 -52.38 -34.00
CA GLY A 787 24.77 -52.41 -34.82
C GLY A 787 24.76 -51.57 -36.10
N VAL A 788 23.82 -50.63 -36.25
CA VAL A 788 23.76 -49.73 -37.41
C VAL A 788 24.94 -48.75 -37.40
N ARG A 789 25.61 -48.57 -38.54
CA ARG A 789 26.72 -47.63 -38.72
C ARG A 789 26.25 -46.19 -38.49
N THR A 790 27.09 -45.36 -37.85
CA THR A 790 26.81 -43.95 -37.53
C THR A 790 26.37 -43.11 -38.74
N VAL A 791 26.95 -43.33 -39.92
CA VAL A 791 26.57 -42.62 -41.16
C VAL A 791 25.12 -42.93 -41.57
N HIS A 792 24.63 -44.17 -41.38
CA HIS A 792 23.24 -44.50 -41.64
C HIS A 792 22.29 -43.89 -40.60
N LEU A 793 22.72 -43.73 -39.35
CA LEU A 793 21.96 -43.00 -38.33
C LEU A 793 21.89 -41.50 -38.65
N PHE A 794 22.98 -40.90 -39.14
CA PHE A 794 22.95 -39.53 -39.64
C PHE A 794 21.92 -39.38 -40.77
N PHE A 795 21.88 -40.29 -41.75
CA PHE A 795 20.86 -40.26 -42.81
C PHE A 795 19.42 -40.47 -42.32
N MET A 796 19.20 -41.08 -41.15
CA MET A 796 17.87 -41.13 -40.50
C MET A 796 17.52 -39.82 -39.78
N ILE A 797 18.53 -39.13 -39.22
CA ILE A 797 18.38 -37.88 -38.48
C ILE A 797 18.32 -36.66 -39.43
N SER A 798 18.92 -36.75 -40.62
CA SER A 798 19.07 -35.62 -41.54
C SER A 798 17.77 -34.92 -41.93
N PRO A 799 16.60 -35.59 -42.08
CA PRO A 799 15.34 -34.89 -42.33
C PRO A 799 14.94 -34.00 -41.14
N GLY A 800 15.19 -34.43 -39.90
CA GLY A 800 14.93 -33.62 -38.69
C GLY A 800 15.88 -32.43 -38.54
N LEU A 801 17.16 -32.60 -38.91
CA LEU A 801 18.11 -31.47 -38.97
C LEU A 801 17.73 -30.49 -40.10
N THR A 802 17.34 -31.01 -41.26
CA THR A 802 16.87 -30.20 -42.40
C THR A 802 15.60 -29.43 -42.04
N LEU A 803 14.67 -30.02 -41.27
CA LEU A 803 13.48 -29.33 -40.73
C LEU A 803 13.86 -28.12 -39.87
N ILE A 804 14.86 -28.25 -38.98
CA ILE A 804 15.34 -27.15 -38.14
C ILE A 804 16.00 -26.06 -39.00
N CYS A 805 16.83 -26.45 -39.97
CA CYS A 805 17.53 -25.50 -40.84
C CYS A 805 16.66 -24.85 -41.93
N ALA A 806 15.49 -25.42 -42.27
CA ALA A 806 14.63 -24.96 -43.36
C ALA A 806 14.16 -23.50 -43.21
N PHE A 807 14.04 -23.02 -41.97
CA PHE A 807 13.57 -21.67 -41.66
C PHE A 807 14.62 -20.57 -41.90
N HIS A 808 15.88 -20.91 -42.18
CA HIS A 808 16.93 -19.90 -42.38
C HIS A 808 17.96 -20.35 -43.43
N PRO A 809 18.03 -19.72 -44.63
CA PRO A 809 18.88 -20.16 -45.75
C PRO A 809 20.36 -20.38 -45.38
N TRP A 810 20.89 -19.51 -44.53
CA TRP A 810 22.28 -19.56 -44.02
C TRP A 810 22.58 -20.80 -43.16
N THR A 811 21.56 -21.45 -42.60
CA THR A 811 21.69 -22.75 -41.90
C THR A 811 21.38 -23.94 -42.79
N LEU A 812 20.50 -23.77 -43.79
CA LEU A 812 20.13 -24.81 -44.75
C LEU A 812 21.29 -25.15 -45.70
N ALA A 813 22.00 -24.15 -46.23
CA ALA A 813 23.08 -24.40 -47.19
C ALA A 813 24.23 -25.27 -46.62
N PRO A 814 24.78 -25.00 -45.40
CA PRO A 814 25.75 -25.90 -44.77
C PRO A 814 25.22 -27.32 -44.53
N MET A 815 23.95 -27.46 -44.13
CA MET A 815 23.31 -28.77 -43.91
C MET A 815 23.19 -29.58 -45.22
N VAL A 816 22.83 -28.93 -46.33
CA VAL A 816 22.77 -29.56 -47.66
C VAL A 816 24.18 -29.95 -48.14
N LEU A 817 25.18 -29.08 -47.97
CA LEU A 817 26.58 -29.40 -48.32
C LEU A 817 27.12 -30.59 -47.51
N LEU A 818 26.85 -30.64 -46.21
CA LEU A 818 27.20 -31.78 -45.34
C LEU A 818 26.54 -33.08 -45.80
N LEU A 819 25.24 -33.05 -46.13
CA LEU A 819 24.50 -34.21 -46.62
C LEU A 819 25.05 -34.71 -47.96
N VAL A 820 25.30 -33.81 -48.92
CA VAL A 820 25.87 -34.15 -50.24
C VAL A 820 27.28 -34.72 -50.09
N GLY A 821 28.14 -34.11 -49.25
CA GLY A 821 29.48 -34.61 -48.97
C GLY A 821 29.47 -36.03 -48.37
N LEU A 822 28.61 -36.29 -47.38
CA LEU A 822 28.48 -37.62 -46.77
C LEU A 822 27.94 -38.67 -47.76
N LEU A 823 27.02 -38.30 -48.65
CA LEU A 823 26.55 -39.17 -49.74
C LEU A 823 27.67 -39.47 -50.76
N PHE A 824 28.49 -38.47 -51.11
CA PHE A 824 29.63 -38.62 -52.03
C PHE A 824 30.73 -39.53 -51.45
N PHE A 825 31.11 -39.35 -50.19
CA PHE A 825 32.15 -40.16 -49.54
C PHE A 825 31.68 -41.58 -49.19
N HIS A 826 30.44 -41.76 -48.72
CA HIS A 826 29.96 -43.08 -48.26
C HIS A 826 29.28 -43.92 -49.36
N ARG A 827 29.05 -43.34 -50.55
CA ARG A 827 28.50 -43.97 -51.77
C ARG A 827 27.41 -45.03 -51.52
N PRO A 828 26.28 -44.68 -50.85
CA PRO A 828 25.17 -45.60 -50.70
C PRO A 828 24.54 -45.98 -52.05
N ARG A 829 23.76 -47.07 -52.07
CA ARG A 829 23.07 -47.55 -53.28
C ARG A 829 22.23 -46.41 -53.89
N LEU A 830 22.28 -46.25 -55.22
CA LEU A 830 21.64 -45.14 -55.96
C LEU A 830 20.19 -44.84 -55.53
N LEU A 831 19.35 -45.88 -55.40
CA LEU A 831 17.97 -45.75 -54.93
C LEU A 831 17.85 -45.15 -53.52
N THR A 832 18.79 -45.47 -52.62
CA THR A 832 18.85 -44.90 -51.26
C THR A 832 19.30 -43.43 -51.30
N THR A 833 20.27 -43.09 -52.16
CA THR A 833 20.68 -41.69 -52.40
C THR A 833 19.52 -40.85 -52.91
N ILE A 834 18.78 -41.33 -53.91
CA ILE A 834 17.61 -40.65 -54.49
C ILE A 834 16.52 -40.45 -53.43
N VAL A 835 16.16 -41.50 -52.68
CA VAL A 835 15.14 -41.42 -51.62
C VAL A 835 15.55 -40.45 -50.50
N LEU A 836 16.81 -40.45 -50.07
CA LEU A 836 17.30 -39.52 -49.05
C LEU A 836 17.27 -38.07 -49.54
N LEU A 837 17.75 -37.80 -50.76
CA LEU A 837 17.72 -36.45 -51.33
C LEU A 837 16.29 -35.95 -51.51
N LEU A 838 15.37 -36.78 -52.01
CA LEU A 838 13.95 -36.44 -52.12
C LEU A 838 13.34 -36.11 -50.75
N ILE A 839 13.52 -36.96 -49.73
CA ILE A 839 12.96 -36.71 -48.39
C ILE A 839 13.49 -35.39 -47.80
N ASN A 840 14.80 -35.13 -47.88
CA ASN A 840 15.37 -33.90 -47.32
C ASN A 840 14.92 -32.67 -48.14
N LEU A 841 14.79 -32.76 -49.47
CA LEU A 841 14.24 -31.69 -50.30
C LEU A 841 12.76 -31.40 -49.99
N THR A 842 11.93 -32.44 -49.86
CA THR A 842 10.52 -32.31 -49.48
C THR A 842 10.37 -31.68 -48.10
N VAL A 843 11.24 -31.98 -47.14
CA VAL A 843 11.24 -31.32 -45.83
C VAL A 843 11.72 -29.87 -45.92
N ALA A 844 12.82 -29.60 -46.64
CA ALA A 844 13.37 -28.25 -46.78
C ALA A 844 12.37 -27.25 -47.40
N VAL A 845 11.65 -27.66 -48.44
CA VAL A 845 10.64 -26.84 -49.12
C VAL A 845 9.29 -26.89 -48.39
N GLY A 846 8.93 -28.07 -47.87
CA GLY A 846 7.63 -28.29 -47.22
C GLY A 846 7.50 -27.66 -45.83
N ALA A 847 8.58 -27.55 -45.05
CA ALA A 847 8.51 -27.05 -43.68
C ALA A 847 8.08 -25.57 -43.58
N PRO A 848 8.66 -24.62 -44.34
CA PRO A 848 8.16 -23.23 -44.36
C PRO A 848 6.73 -23.15 -44.89
N TYR A 849 6.41 -23.88 -45.96
CA TYR A 849 5.07 -23.91 -46.54
C TYR A 849 4.00 -24.41 -45.54
N LEU A 850 4.29 -25.48 -44.80
CA LEU A 850 3.41 -26.01 -43.75
C LEU A 850 3.31 -25.07 -42.55
N TRP A 851 4.40 -24.40 -42.18
CA TRP A 851 4.39 -23.40 -41.11
C TRP A 851 3.43 -22.27 -41.44
N ASP A 852 3.57 -21.63 -42.60
CA ASP A 852 2.72 -20.50 -42.97
C ASP A 852 1.26 -20.93 -43.18
N ASN A 853 1.04 -21.98 -43.98
CA ASN A 853 -0.27 -22.30 -44.57
C ASN A 853 -1.06 -23.42 -43.85
N LYS A 854 -0.48 -24.14 -42.87
CA LYS A 854 -1.13 -25.28 -42.20
C LYS A 854 -1.03 -25.32 -40.67
N LEU A 855 -0.06 -24.67 -40.04
CA LEU A 855 -0.04 -24.56 -38.58
C LEU A 855 -1.04 -23.50 -38.09
N HIS A 856 -1.87 -23.86 -37.11
CA HIS A 856 -2.79 -22.95 -36.44
C HIS A 856 -2.03 -21.94 -35.55
N ASP A 857 -2.61 -20.77 -35.30
CA ASP A 857 -1.95 -19.69 -34.56
C ASP A 857 -1.64 -20.02 -33.08
N TYR A 858 -2.31 -21.01 -32.50
CA TYR A 858 -1.95 -21.54 -31.16
C TYR A 858 -0.68 -22.42 -31.21
N GLN A 859 -0.46 -23.13 -32.31
CA GLN A 859 0.72 -23.97 -32.54
C GLN A 859 1.93 -23.07 -32.82
N LYS A 860 1.76 -22.08 -33.70
CA LYS A 860 2.73 -21.00 -33.93
C LYS A 860 3.09 -20.30 -32.61
N ARG A 861 2.10 -19.86 -31.82
CA ARG A 861 2.35 -19.23 -30.51
C ARG A 861 3.12 -20.13 -29.53
N ARG A 862 2.77 -21.42 -29.36
CA ARG A 862 3.53 -22.32 -28.47
C ARG A 862 5.02 -22.41 -28.84
N ILE A 863 5.36 -22.41 -30.13
CA ILE A 863 6.74 -22.47 -30.59
C ILE A 863 7.43 -21.10 -30.44
N MET A 864 6.73 -20.00 -30.72
CA MET A 864 7.27 -18.64 -30.52
C MET A 864 7.49 -18.29 -29.03
N THR A 865 6.60 -18.70 -28.13
CA THR A 865 6.75 -18.54 -26.67
C THR A 865 7.91 -19.39 -26.12
N PHE A 866 8.25 -20.51 -26.76
CA PHE A 866 9.48 -21.24 -26.42
C PHE A 866 10.74 -20.46 -26.83
N LEU A 867 10.77 -19.91 -28.06
CA LEU A 867 11.90 -19.12 -28.57
C LEU A 867 12.04 -17.75 -27.85
N ASN A 868 10.94 -17.17 -27.40
CA ASN A 868 10.90 -15.92 -26.63
C ASN A 868 9.74 -15.93 -25.59
N PRO A 869 9.99 -16.35 -24.34
CA PRO A 869 8.97 -16.40 -23.28
C PRO A 869 8.31 -15.06 -22.94
N ASP A 870 8.97 -13.93 -23.21
CA ASP A 870 8.42 -12.60 -22.95
C ASP A 870 7.27 -12.20 -23.89
N MET A 871 7.04 -12.97 -24.97
CA MET A 871 5.89 -12.83 -25.87
C MET A 871 4.55 -13.17 -25.19
N ASP A 872 4.57 -13.96 -24.10
CA ASP A 872 3.36 -14.47 -23.43
C ASP A 872 3.56 -14.49 -21.90
N ARG A 873 3.73 -13.29 -21.33
CA ARG A 873 3.95 -13.07 -19.88
C ARG A 873 2.76 -13.44 -18.97
N LEU A 874 1.63 -13.89 -19.52
CA LEU A 874 0.44 -14.28 -18.74
C LEU A 874 0.03 -15.74 -18.96
N GLY A 875 0.38 -16.36 -20.09
CA GLY A 875 0.13 -17.77 -20.39
C GLY A 875 1.35 -18.66 -20.13
N ALA A 876 1.84 -19.34 -21.18
CA ALA A 876 2.91 -20.33 -21.05
C ALA A 876 4.28 -19.70 -20.73
N GLY A 877 4.50 -18.43 -21.10
CA GLY A 877 5.72 -17.70 -20.74
C GLY A 877 5.79 -17.41 -19.24
N TYR A 878 4.66 -17.13 -18.58
CA TYR A 878 4.58 -16.91 -17.13
C TYR A 878 5.17 -18.10 -16.35
N GLN A 879 4.72 -19.33 -16.66
CA GLN A 879 5.18 -20.55 -16.00
C GLN A 879 6.71 -20.72 -16.10
N VAL A 880 7.28 -20.54 -17.29
CA VAL A 880 8.73 -20.65 -17.51
C VAL A 880 9.49 -19.50 -16.82
N ILE A 881 8.94 -18.29 -16.78
CA ILE A 881 9.53 -17.15 -16.07
C ILE A 881 9.58 -17.42 -14.57
N GLN A 882 8.45 -17.77 -13.95
CA GLN A 882 8.40 -18.00 -12.50
C GLN A 882 9.19 -19.24 -12.07
N SER A 883 9.24 -20.28 -12.91
CA SER A 883 10.12 -21.44 -12.71
C SER A 883 11.61 -21.03 -12.65
N LYS A 884 12.07 -20.15 -13.55
CA LYS A 884 13.44 -19.61 -13.51
C LYS A 884 13.68 -18.74 -12.27
N VAL A 885 12.69 -17.94 -11.85
CA VAL A 885 12.79 -17.12 -10.62
C VAL A 885 12.90 -18.01 -9.38
N ALA A 886 12.06 -19.04 -9.25
CA ALA A 886 12.10 -20.01 -8.15
C ALA A 886 13.49 -20.66 -8.07
N ILE A 887 13.93 -21.35 -9.14
CA ILE A 887 15.23 -22.02 -9.23
C ILE A 887 16.38 -21.05 -8.94
N GLY A 888 16.43 -19.93 -9.66
CA GLY A 888 17.52 -18.97 -9.57
C GLY A 888 17.65 -18.35 -8.18
N SER A 889 16.52 -18.04 -7.53
CA SER A 889 16.51 -17.44 -6.19
C SER A 889 17.00 -18.37 -5.07
N GLY A 890 17.05 -19.69 -5.28
CA GLY A 890 17.56 -20.66 -4.30
C GLY A 890 19.09 -20.62 -4.13
N GLY A 891 19.84 -20.10 -5.11
CA GLY A 891 21.30 -19.98 -4.99
C GLY A 891 22.03 -21.31 -4.79
N ILE A 892 23.13 -21.30 -4.03
CA ILE A 892 23.97 -22.51 -3.82
C ILE A 892 23.32 -23.52 -2.86
N ARG A 893 22.75 -23.06 -1.74
CA ARG A 893 22.24 -23.92 -0.65
C ARG A 893 20.73 -24.13 -0.65
N GLY A 894 19.99 -23.33 -1.42
CA GLY A 894 18.53 -23.23 -1.31
C GLY A 894 18.09 -22.20 -0.28
N LYS A 895 16.80 -21.86 -0.28
CA LYS A 895 16.18 -21.01 0.74
C LYS A 895 16.03 -21.73 2.08
N GLY A 896 15.73 -23.02 2.06
CA GLY A 896 15.29 -23.81 3.21
C GLY A 896 14.08 -24.68 2.85
N TYR A 897 13.92 -25.80 3.55
CA TYR A 897 12.77 -26.69 3.38
C TYR A 897 11.48 -25.99 3.84
N LEU A 898 10.42 -26.02 3.03
CA LEU A 898 9.16 -25.26 3.24
C LEU A 898 9.31 -23.71 3.16
N GLU A 899 10.50 -23.19 2.85
CA GLU A 899 10.79 -21.74 2.76
C GLU A 899 10.85 -21.21 1.31
N GLY A 900 10.46 -22.03 0.33
CA GLY A 900 10.41 -21.64 -1.08
C GLY A 900 9.34 -20.58 -1.38
N THR A 901 9.71 -19.29 -1.40
CA THR A 901 8.72 -18.21 -1.49
C THR A 901 7.90 -18.19 -2.79
N GLN A 902 8.44 -18.54 -3.96
CA GLN A 902 7.64 -18.59 -5.18
C GLN A 902 6.66 -19.77 -5.15
N THR A 903 7.11 -20.90 -4.59
CA THR A 903 6.32 -22.12 -4.42
C THR A 903 5.19 -21.95 -3.40
N LYS A 904 5.53 -21.56 -2.17
CA LYS A 904 4.60 -21.36 -1.03
C LYS A 904 3.51 -20.32 -1.32
N LEU A 905 3.85 -19.30 -2.10
CA LEU A 905 2.96 -18.17 -2.41
C LEU A 905 2.21 -18.31 -3.75
N ALA A 906 2.26 -19.52 -4.34
CA ALA A 906 1.56 -19.91 -5.56
C ALA A 906 1.85 -19.03 -6.81
N PHE A 907 3.07 -18.48 -6.91
CA PHE A 907 3.54 -17.83 -8.14
C PHE A 907 3.91 -18.85 -9.24
N LEU A 908 4.08 -20.13 -8.89
CA LEU A 908 4.41 -21.22 -9.81
C LEU A 908 3.21 -22.17 -10.02
N PRO A 909 2.52 -22.13 -11.17
CA PRO A 909 1.49 -23.12 -11.51
C PRO A 909 2.10 -24.53 -11.69
N GLU A 910 1.30 -25.58 -11.43
CA GLU A 910 1.70 -26.99 -11.68
C GLU A 910 3.02 -27.42 -11.00
N GLN A 911 3.33 -26.81 -9.85
CA GLN A 911 4.55 -27.06 -9.06
C GLN A 911 4.66 -28.48 -8.44
N HIS A 912 3.55 -29.23 -8.36
CA HIS A 912 3.55 -30.60 -7.86
C HIS A 912 3.69 -31.65 -8.99
N THR A 913 3.35 -31.28 -10.22
CA THR A 913 3.36 -32.11 -11.44
C THR A 913 4.60 -31.78 -12.28
N ASP A 914 4.47 -30.89 -13.27
CA ASP A 914 5.50 -30.63 -14.27
C ASP A 914 6.69 -29.81 -13.71
N PHE A 915 6.45 -28.93 -12.73
CA PHE A 915 7.45 -27.99 -12.23
C PHE A 915 8.08 -28.37 -10.87
N ILE A 916 7.98 -29.64 -10.45
CA ILE A 916 8.53 -30.12 -9.16
C ILE A 916 10.04 -29.89 -8.99
N PHE A 917 10.80 -29.93 -10.09
CA PHE A 917 12.24 -29.65 -10.06
C PHE A 917 12.54 -28.19 -9.70
N SER A 918 11.61 -27.28 -9.97
CA SER A 918 11.73 -25.87 -9.60
C SER A 918 11.65 -25.66 -8.09
N VAL A 919 10.87 -26.48 -7.40
CA VAL A 919 10.78 -26.51 -5.94
C VAL A 919 12.09 -27.03 -5.32
N VAL A 920 12.69 -28.08 -5.91
CA VAL A 920 14.04 -28.56 -5.51
C VAL A 920 15.07 -27.45 -5.67
N GLY A 921 15.06 -26.76 -6.81
CA GLY A 921 15.97 -25.65 -7.09
C GLY A 921 15.77 -24.44 -6.18
N GLU A 922 14.56 -24.16 -5.73
CA GLU A 922 14.27 -23.06 -4.81
C GLU A 922 14.66 -23.41 -3.35
N GLU A 923 14.23 -24.57 -2.85
CA GLU A 923 14.38 -24.94 -1.43
C GLU A 923 15.77 -25.49 -1.08
N PHE A 924 16.40 -26.23 -1.99
CA PHE A 924 17.71 -26.90 -1.79
C PHE A 924 18.81 -26.40 -2.73
N GLY A 925 18.49 -25.45 -3.63
CA GLY A 925 19.48 -24.74 -4.44
C GLY A 925 20.23 -25.63 -5.42
N PHE A 926 21.40 -25.15 -5.83
CA PHE A 926 22.33 -25.87 -6.71
C PHE A 926 22.79 -27.20 -6.09
N ALA A 927 22.96 -27.25 -4.76
CA ALA A 927 23.31 -28.50 -4.06
C ALA A 927 22.22 -29.59 -4.22
N GLY A 928 20.94 -29.25 -4.02
CA GLY A 928 19.82 -30.17 -4.21
C GLY A 928 19.61 -30.55 -5.67
N ALA A 929 19.69 -29.58 -6.58
CA ALA A 929 19.59 -29.81 -8.01
C ALA A 929 20.69 -30.78 -8.51
N MET A 930 21.94 -30.61 -8.05
CA MET A 930 23.05 -31.51 -8.38
C MET A 930 22.93 -32.89 -7.72
N LEU A 931 22.35 -33.00 -6.52
CA LEU A 931 22.05 -34.30 -5.90
C LEU A 931 21.05 -35.10 -6.77
N ILE A 932 19.97 -34.48 -7.23
CA ILE A 932 18.99 -35.11 -8.11
C ILE A 932 19.60 -35.50 -9.46
N LEU A 933 20.37 -34.62 -10.10
CA LEU A 933 21.09 -34.95 -11.34
C LEU A 933 22.08 -36.10 -11.13
N GLY A 934 22.81 -36.12 -10.02
CA GLY A 934 23.72 -37.20 -9.64
C GLY A 934 23.03 -38.55 -9.45
N LEU A 935 21.87 -38.57 -8.79
CA LEU A 935 21.06 -39.78 -8.62
C LEU A 935 20.54 -40.30 -9.97
N PHE A 936 20.06 -39.43 -10.86
CA PHE A 936 19.66 -39.85 -12.21
C PHE A 936 20.85 -40.37 -13.03
N ILE A 937 22.00 -39.68 -13.04
CA ILE A 937 23.22 -40.15 -13.72
C ILE A 937 23.64 -41.53 -13.19
N PHE A 938 23.55 -41.77 -11.88
CA PHE A 938 23.85 -43.06 -11.27
C PHE A 938 22.87 -44.16 -11.73
N ILE A 939 21.55 -43.90 -11.70
CA ILE A 939 20.51 -44.84 -12.17
C ILE A 939 20.74 -45.18 -13.65
N ILE A 940 21.00 -44.18 -14.49
CA ILE A 940 21.28 -44.35 -15.93
C ILE A 940 22.57 -45.16 -16.14
N TRP A 941 23.64 -44.86 -15.39
CA TRP A 941 24.90 -45.61 -15.45
C TRP A 941 24.72 -47.08 -15.05
N ARG A 942 23.95 -47.39 -14.00
CA ARG A 942 23.57 -48.77 -13.63
C ARG A 942 22.80 -49.44 -14.77
N ALA A 943 21.85 -48.76 -15.38
CA ALA A 943 21.05 -49.31 -16.47
C ALA A 943 21.90 -49.64 -17.72
N PHE A 944 22.83 -48.77 -18.12
CA PHE A 944 23.82 -49.08 -19.16
C PHE A 944 24.72 -50.26 -18.78
N LYS A 945 25.18 -50.34 -17.52
CA LYS A 945 25.99 -51.47 -17.04
C LYS A 945 25.26 -52.81 -17.15
N ILE A 946 23.99 -52.85 -16.76
CA ILE A 946 23.12 -54.03 -16.90
C ILE A 946 22.98 -54.42 -18.39
N ALA A 947 22.78 -53.44 -19.28
CA ALA A 947 22.65 -53.68 -20.72
C ALA A 947 23.93 -54.26 -21.38
N ILE A 948 25.11 -53.90 -20.88
CA ILE A 948 26.40 -54.51 -21.31
C ILE A 948 26.49 -55.96 -20.81
N GLN A 949 26.20 -56.19 -19.52
CA GLN A 949 26.48 -57.44 -18.82
C GLN A 949 25.56 -58.62 -19.19
N VAL A 950 24.36 -58.37 -19.73
CA VAL A 950 23.42 -59.45 -20.09
C VAL A 950 23.78 -60.16 -21.41
N LYS A 951 23.75 -61.49 -21.39
CA LYS A 951 24.06 -62.32 -22.57
C LYS A 951 23.01 -62.18 -23.69
N SER A 952 21.71 -62.28 -23.35
CA SER A 952 20.62 -62.21 -24.34
C SER A 952 20.57 -60.85 -25.07
N ARG A 953 20.58 -60.91 -26.40
CA ARG A 953 20.49 -59.73 -27.28
C ARG A 953 19.15 -59.01 -27.13
N PHE A 954 18.06 -59.75 -26.86
CA PHE A 954 16.75 -59.17 -26.58
C PHE A 954 16.78 -58.35 -25.29
N ALA A 955 17.21 -58.95 -24.18
CA ALA A 955 17.27 -58.27 -22.88
C ALA A 955 18.21 -57.05 -22.91
N SER A 956 19.35 -57.14 -23.60
CA SER A 956 20.27 -56.01 -23.82
C SER A 956 19.61 -54.85 -24.59
N LEU A 957 18.85 -55.14 -25.65
CA LEU A 957 18.08 -54.13 -26.40
C LEU A 957 16.94 -53.52 -25.56
N VAL A 958 16.20 -54.34 -24.79
CA VAL A 958 15.17 -53.83 -23.88
C VAL A 958 15.80 -52.86 -22.88
N ALA A 959 16.86 -53.25 -22.17
CA ALA A 959 17.51 -52.41 -21.16
C ALA A 959 17.91 -51.04 -21.71
N ILE A 960 18.49 -50.95 -22.92
CA ILE A 960 18.80 -49.67 -23.57
C ILE A 960 17.52 -48.88 -23.91
N GLY A 961 16.50 -49.52 -24.47
CA GLY A 961 15.24 -48.85 -24.80
C GLY A 961 14.57 -48.20 -23.58
N LEU A 962 14.52 -48.91 -22.45
CA LEU A 962 13.97 -48.38 -21.20
C LEU A 962 14.88 -47.27 -20.61
N THR A 963 16.20 -47.41 -20.74
CA THR A 963 17.17 -46.36 -20.31
C THR A 963 16.98 -45.07 -21.10
N VAL A 964 16.74 -45.16 -22.41
CA VAL A 964 16.51 -43.97 -23.27
C VAL A 964 15.19 -43.28 -22.94
N ILE A 965 14.13 -44.05 -22.64
CA ILE A 965 12.87 -43.49 -22.13
C ILE A 965 13.12 -42.68 -20.85
N LEU A 966 13.88 -43.23 -19.90
CA LEU A 966 14.20 -42.55 -18.64
C LEU A 966 15.02 -41.27 -18.88
N VAL A 967 16.11 -41.36 -19.65
CA VAL A 967 16.96 -40.20 -20.02
C VAL A 967 16.13 -39.08 -20.64
N PHE A 968 15.20 -39.42 -21.55
CA PHE A 968 14.44 -38.41 -22.28
C PHE A 968 13.45 -37.65 -21.38
N HIS A 969 12.72 -38.32 -20.49
CA HIS A 969 11.83 -37.64 -19.54
C HIS A 969 12.61 -36.73 -18.59
N VAL A 970 13.74 -37.20 -18.04
CA VAL A 970 14.57 -36.40 -17.13
C VAL A 970 15.14 -35.18 -17.84
N PHE A 971 15.67 -35.35 -19.06
CA PHE A 971 16.21 -34.22 -19.83
C PHE A 971 15.14 -33.20 -20.23
N VAL A 972 13.95 -33.64 -20.67
CA VAL A 972 12.90 -32.72 -21.10
C VAL A 972 12.26 -31.99 -19.91
N ASN A 973 11.94 -32.69 -18.82
CA ASN A 973 11.34 -32.05 -17.63
C ASN A 973 12.30 -31.03 -16.99
N ILE A 974 13.53 -31.45 -16.65
CA ILE A 974 14.53 -30.52 -16.09
C ILE A 974 14.85 -29.42 -17.11
N GLY A 975 14.92 -29.76 -18.40
CA GLY A 975 15.09 -28.81 -19.49
C GLY A 975 14.00 -27.74 -19.56
N MET A 976 12.73 -28.06 -19.35
CA MET A 976 11.65 -27.06 -19.40
C MET A 976 11.60 -26.17 -18.16
N THR A 977 11.88 -26.72 -16.97
CA THR A 977 11.92 -25.92 -15.73
C THR A 977 13.02 -24.86 -15.74
N ILE A 978 14.19 -25.14 -16.34
CA ILE A 978 15.32 -24.19 -16.47
C ILE A 978 15.31 -23.36 -17.78
N GLY A 979 14.30 -23.55 -18.62
CA GLY A 979 14.12 -22.80 -19.88
C GLY A 979 15.09 -23.17 -21.01
N VAL A 980 15.48 -24.45 -21.13
CA VAL A 980 16.23 -25.04 -22.25
C VAL A 980 15.31 -25.78 -23.23
N MET A 981 14.18 -26.32 -22.75
CA MET A 981 13.18 -27.05 -23.55
C MET A 981 11.78 -26.38 -23.42
N PRO A 982 10.87 -26.60 -24.38
CA PRO A 982 9.50 -26.11 -24.28
C PRO A 982 8.70 -26.83 -23.18
N VAL A 983 7.75 -26.12 -22.57
CA VAL A 983 6.72 -26.70 -21.68
C VAL A 983 5.95 -27.77 -22.45
N THR A 984 6.06 -29.02 -22.00
CA THR A 984 5.65 -30.20 -22.79
C THR A 984 4.74 -31.18 -22.07
N GLY A 985 4.47 -30.99 -20.76
CA GLY A 985 3.58 -31.86 -19.99
C GLY A 985 4.18 -33.23 -19.67
N LEU A 986 5.49 -33.29 -19.41
CA LEU A 986 6.18 -34.52 -19.02
C LEU A 986 6.58 -34.46 -17.53
N PRO A 987 5.99 -35.28 -16.66
CA PRO A 987 6.40 -35.38 -15.27
C PRO A 987 7.82 -35.98 -15.14
N LEU A 988 8.57 -35.53 -14.14
CA LEU A 988 9.88 -36.03 -13.79
C LEU A 988 9.76 -37.43 -13.16
N PRO A 989 10.39 -38.49 -13.72
CA PRO A 989 10.30 -39.84 -13.19
C PRO A 989 10.69 -39.91 -11.71
N PHE A 990 9.88 -40.61 -10.92
CA PHE A 990 10.00 -40.75 -9.44
C PHE A 990 9.79 -39.47 -8.61
N LEU A 991 10.02 -38.27 -9.15
CA LEU A 991 9.89 -37.00 -8.41
C LEU A 991 8.49 -36.36 -8.51
N SER A 992 7.89 -36.31 -9.70
CA SER A 992 6.62 -35.60 -9.92
C SER A 992 5.41 -36.37 -9.43
N TYR A 993 4.35 -35.63 -9.07
CA TYR A 993 3.01 -36.20 -8.96
C TYR A 993 2.54 -36.70 -10.33
N GLY A 994 2.05 -37.93 -10.39
CA GLY A 994 1.66 -38.56 -11.65
C GLY A 994 1.54 -40.08 -11.54
N GLY A 995 0.40 -40.56 -11.06
CA GLY A 995 0.20 -41.97 -10.67
C GLY A 995 0.62 -43.00 -11.72
N SER A 996 0.09 -42.91 -12.94
CA SER A 996 0.43 -43.83 -14.03
C SER A 996 1.92 -43.78 -14.41
N THR A 997 2.53 -42.60 -14.42
CA THR A 997 3.94 -42.44 -14.81
C THR A 997 4.90 -42.86 -13.69
N LEU A 998 4.53 -42.70 -12.41
CA LEU A 998 5.29 -43.26 -11.28
C LEU A 998 5.26 -44.80 -11.31
N VAL A 999 4.07 -45.39 -11.45
CA VAL A 999 3.89 -46.84 -11.59
C VAL A 999 4.70 -47.37 -12.77
N MET A 1000 4.60 -46.75 -13.94
CA MET A 1000 5.30 -47.22 -15.13
C MET A 1000 6.81 -46.97 -15.07
N SER A 1001 7.28 -45.89 -14.43
CA SER A 1001 8.71 -45.69 -14.14
C SER A 1001 9.27 -46.79 -13.25
N MET A 1002 8.52 -47.21 -12.23
CA MET A 1002 8.89 -48.35 -11.38
C MET A 1002 8.84 -49.69 -12.14
N VAL A 1003 7.94 -49.86 -13.11
CA VAL A 1003 7.96 -51.01 -14.05
C VAL A 1003 9.23 -51.00 -14.91
N LEU A 1004 9.70 -49.84 -15.42
CA LEU A 1004 10.97 -49.75 -16.16
C LEU A 1004 12.15 -50.25 -15.31
N ILE A 1005 12.21 -49.86 -14.04
CA ILE A 1005 13.22 -50.33 -13.08
C ILE A 1005 13.04 -51.83 -12.77
N GLY A 1006 11.81 -52.30 -12.63
CA GLY A 1006 11.48 -53.73 -12.46
C GLY A 1006 12.01 -54.59 -13.60
N PHE A 1007 11.91 -54.12 -14.84
CA PHE A 1007 12.53 -54.79 -16.00
C PHE A 1007 14.06 -54.81 -15.90
N LEU A 1008 14.72 -53.70 -15.53
CA LEU A 1008 16.17 -53.66 -15.37
C LEU A 1008 16.65 -54.59 -14.25
N LEU A 1009 15.93 -54.67 -13.13
CA LEU A 1009 16.20 -55.58 -12.03
C LEU A 1009 16.02 -57.05 -12.44
N ASN A 1010 14.96 -57.37 -13.18
CA ASN A 1010 14.71 -58.70 -13.76
C ASN A 1010 15.84 -59.11 -14.71
N ILE A 1011 16.25 -58.21 -15.62
CA ILE A 1011 17.36 -58.41 -16.56
C ILE A 1011 18.70 -58.59 -15.82
N ASN A 1012 18.93 -57.89 -14.71
CA ASN A 1012 20.15 -58.06 -13.91
C ASN A 1012 20.17 -59.37 -13.09
N ALA A 1013 19.03 -59.79 -12.53
CA ALA A 1013 18.91 -61.08 -11.85
C ALA A 1013 19.13 -62.24 -12.84
N ASN A 1014 18.46 -62.19 -13.98
CA ASN A 1014 18.49 -63.21 -15.03
C ASN A 1014 19.61 -63.00 -16.07
N ARG A 1015 20.62 -62.18 -15.76
CA ARG A 1015 21.70 -61.75 -16.70
C ARG A 1015 22.48 -62.88 -17.39
N HIS A 1016 22.49 -64.06 -16.77
CA HIS A 1016 23.20 -65.25 -17.25
C HIS A 1016 22.36 -66.11 -18.22
N GLU A 1017 21.04 -65.89 -18.31
CA GLU A 1017 20.14 -66.64 -19.18
C GLU A 1017 20.32 -66.28 -20.67
N THR A 1018 20.06 -67.26 -21.54
CA THR A 1018 20.14 -67.12 -23.01
C THR A 1018 18.95 -67.75 -23.70
N PHE A 1019 18.18 -66.93 -24.41
CA PHE A 1019 17.01 -67.26 -25.23
C PHE A 1019 17.10 -66.50 -26.55
#